data_AF-A0A4Q2R970-F1
#
_entry.id   AF-A0A4Q2R970-F1
#
_cell.length_a   1.000
_cell.length_b   1.000
_cell.length_c   1.000
_cell.angle_alpha   90.00
_cell.angle_beta   90.00
_cell.angle_gamma   90.00
#
_symmetry.space_group_name_H-M   'P 1'
#
loop_
_entity.id
_entity.type
_entity.pdbx_description
1 polymer ?
#
loop_
_entity_poly.entity_id
_entity_poly.type
_entity_poly.pdbx_seq_one_letter_code
_entity_poly.pdbx_strand_id
1 'polypeptide(L)'
;MQADIKYLGLSELRDGISNGQNGSAPLASYIQLAKAGEQFTFVVGGDASTTASVQSTLNTIGQLEAAVPGSVKAIEGPNEINNQSLTFNGVGGLQGATALQQYLYQTVKSTPALAGVSVDYFTGYNTVGFAAGPNPSTTAGLADYDNQHPYPQGGQAPASWVDPAAALGNETGARGKFVYTEAGYTTNLSDVNGVDATVQGKYTLDLLMDAAKDGSSGTDLYQLLDAYKPGSPQGDDGYGLFDENNNPKLAATGIHNLTAILADKGANASSFSLSVLNYSVSGQPSTGNSLEIGKSDGTTDIAVWAEPPLWNASTKSEVAAPTTTETVNLDGAHQVSVYDLLSGTAPIATYASTSSVQLQVTDHPLIVQVGAATSSNSSSSSSAPTVSTTPTVSTTPTVSTTPAVPTTPNVSTPTVSTTPSGSGMSSSSSTGGSTATTGSTPSSGSTTTGSGLDKLVLSISEDAYQGNAQYAVSVDGKQVTGTLTAGAAHAAGADDTLTIYGNWGAGSHAVGVNFLNDAYAGTPSTDRNLYVDGATFDGASVHAGTLALLSGGMQSFNYTDVTPVSDGGQNQSIGSGKDQLQLAIGEDAYKGDAQYTVSVDGHQVGGTLTAGAAQGSKKSDLLDVYGNWGAGTHQVAVNFLNDAYAGTPSTDRNLYVNGITYDGSVNATSTTALLSSGSHSFSFHS
;
A
#
# COMPACT_ATOMS: atom_id res chain seq x y z
N MET A 1 16.05 -11.19 -18.82
CA MET A 1 14.72 -10.80 -19.36
C MET A 1 14.07 -11.90 -20.21
N GLN A 2 14.41 -12.14 -21.49
CA GLN A 2 13.67 -13.15 -22.30
C GLN A 2 13.73 -14.58 -21.72
N ALA A 3 14.87 -14.98 -21.14
CA ALA A 3 14.97 -16.26 -20.44
C ALA A 3 14.04 -16.34 -19.21
N ASP A 4 13.90 -15.21 -18.52
CA ASP A 4 13.16 -14.98 -17.28
C ASP A 4 11.65 -15.01 -17.56
N ILE A 5 11.17 -14.29 -18.57
CA ILE A 5 9.77 -14.31 -19.04
C ILE A 5 9.38 -15.73 -19.46
N LYS A 6 10.25 -16.38 -20.26
CA LYS A 6 10.07 -17.77 -20.66
C LYS A 6 10.10 -18.75 -19.48
N TYR A 7 10.84 -18.45 -18.41
CA TYR A 7 10.81 -19.21 -17.18
C TYR A 7 9.46 -19.05 -16.47
N LEU A 8 8.96 -17.82 -16.32
CA LEU A 8 7.62 -17.56 -15.76
C LEU A 8 6.49 -18.21 -16.58
N GLY A 9 6.70 -18.48 -17.87
CA GLY A 9 5.68 -19.05 -18.75
C GLY A 9 4.64 -18.01 -19.20
N LEU A 10 4.98 -16.73 -19.11
CA LEU A 10 4.15 -15.59 -19.50
C LEU A 10 4.56 -15.09 -20.90
N SER A 11 3.72 -14.22 -21.48
CA SER A 11 3.97 -13.57 -22.78
C SER A 11 3.43 -12.15 -22.87
N GLU A 12 3.07 -11.53 -21.74
CA GLU A 12 2.54 -10.17 -21.67
C GLU A 12 3.45 -9.32 -20.77
N LEU A 13 3.67 -8.07 -21.17
CA LEU A 13 4.57 -7.13 -20.51
C LEU A 13 3.96 -5.73 -20.52
N ARG A 14 4.15 -4.99 -19.44
CA ARG A 14 3.88 -3.56 -19.38
C ARG A 14 5.17 -2.74 -19.39
N ASP A 15 5.21 -1.65 -20.17
CA ASP A 15 6.37 -0.75 -20.24
C ASP A 15 6.00 0.67 -20.75
N GLY A 16 6.93 1.62 -20.65
CA GLY A 16 6.88 2.91 -21.32
C GLY A 16 7.77 2.94 -22.57
N ILE A 17 7.21 3.26 -23.74
CA ILE A 17 7.95 3.28 -25.01
C ILE A 17 8.29 4.70 -25.51
N SER A 18 9.59 4.98 -25.67
CA SER A 18 10.05 6.22 -26.32
C SER A 18 11.31 6.05 -27.18
N ASN A 19 11.57 4.82 -27.64
CA ASN A 19 12.62 4.49 -28.62
C ASN A 19 14.03 4.97 -28.21
N GLY A 20 14.49 4.56 -27.02
CA GLY A 20 15.80 4.91 -26.49
C GLY A 20 15.89 6.28 -25.80
N GLN A 21 14.77 7.00 -25.66
CA GLN A 21 14.68 8.20 -24.80
C GLN A 21 14.17 7.81 -23.40
N ASN A 22 14.26 8.72 -22.43
CA ASN A 22 13.64 8.61 -21.10
C ASN A 22 13.83 7.26 -20.38
N GLY A 23 14.97 6.59 -20.56
CA GLY A 23 15.25 5.26 -19.99
C GLY A 23 14.64 4.06 -20.73
N SER A 24 13.69 4.29 -21.64
CA SER A 24 13.03 3.27 -22.47
C SER A 24 14.01 2.59 -23.43
N ALA A 25 13.76 1.32 -23.77
CA ALA A 25 14.56 0.60 -24.75
C ALA A 25 14.40 1.18 -26.18
N PRO A 26 15.34 0.94 -27.11
CA PRO A 26 15.14 1.21 -28.53
C PRO A 26 13.96 0.40 -29.08
N LEU A 27 13.20 0.96 -30.04
CA LEU A 27 12.08 0.30 -30.72
C LEU A 27 12.46 -1.07 -31.30
N ALA A 28 13.71 -1.21 -31.77
CA ALA A 28 14.24 -2.48 -32.28
C ALA A 28 14.22 -3.62 -31.24
N SER A 29 14.37 -3.32 -29.95
CA SER A 29 14.31 -4.29 -28.86
C SER A 29 12.89 -4.80 -28.65
N TYR A 30 11.90 -3.90 -28.61
CA TYR A 30 10.47 -4.29 -28.56
C TYR A 30 10.07 -5.12 -29.79
N ILE A 31 10.52 -4.74 -31.00
CA ILE A 31 10.28 -5.52 -32.23
C ILE A 31 10.93 -6.92 -32.14
N GLN A 32 12.09 -7.06 -31.49
CA GLN A 32 12.75 -8.36 -31.31
C GLN A 32 11.96 -9.26 -30.35
N LEU A 33 11.45 -8.71 -29.26
CA LEU A 33 10.62 -9.41 -28.28
C LEU A 33 9.25 -9.79 -28.85
N ALA A 34 8.58 -8.86 -29.54
CA ALA A 34 7.34 -9.13 -30.26
C ALA A 34 7.48 -10.28 -31.27
N LYS A 35 8.60 -10.37 -31.99
CA LYS A 35 8.90 -11.50 -32.89
C LYS A 35 9.14 -12.83 -32.19
N ALA A 36 9.38 -12.82 -30.87
CA ALA A 36 9.49 -14.02 -30.05
C ALA A 36 8.16 -14.46 -29.43
N GLY A 37 7.11 -13.64 -29.54
CA GLY A 37 5.77 -13.92 -29.01
C GLY A 37 5.32 -13.01 -27.87
N GLU A 38 6.17 -12.07 -27.41
CA GLU A 38 5.79 -11.15 -26.34
C GLU A 38 4.76 -10.10 -26.83
N GLN A 39 3.77 -9.79 -26.01
CA GLN A 39 2.78 -8.73 -26.23
C GLN A 39 2.95 -7.63 -25.19
N PHE A 40 2.55 -6.40 -25.55
CA PHE A 40 2.84 -5.21 -24.75
C PHE A 40 1.59 -4.38 -24.43
N THR A 41 1.46 -4.01 -23.15
CA THR A 41 0.67 -2.86 -22.70
C THR A 41 1.61 -1.66 -22.58
N PHE A 42 1.29 -0.55 -23.26
CA PHE A 42 2.12 0.67 -23.17
C PHE A 42 1.39 1.79 -22.44
N VAL A 43 2.01 2.31 -21.38
CA VAL A 43 1.55 3.49 -20.65
C VAL A 43 1.81 4.76 -21.45
N VAL A 44 0.79 5.61 -21.63
CA VAL A 44 0.86 6.82 -22.46
C VAL A 44 0.44 8.06 -21.68
N GLY A 45 1.44 8.76 -21.16
CA GLY A 45 1.28 10.03 -20.45
C GLY A 45 2.49 10.31 -19.57
N GLY A 46 2.42 11.42 -18.84
CA GLY A 46 3.45 11.89 -17.91
C GLY A 46 3.19 13.34 -17.53
N ASP A 47 3.99 13.87 -16.60
CA ASP A 47 3.79 15.15 -15.89
C ASP A 47 3.38 16.31 -16.81
N ALA A 48 4.03 16.45 -17.96
CA ALA A 48 3.76 17.50 -18.95
C ALA A 48 3.41 16.90 -20.31
N SER A 49 2.17 16.48 -20.48
CA SER A 49 1.65 15.88 -21.71
C SER A 49 1.02 16.92 -22.65
N THR A 50 1.17 16.71 -23.95
CA THR A 50 0.52 17.50 -24.99
C THR A 50 -0.07 16.59 -26.06
N THR A 51 -1.01 17.11 -26.85
CA THR A 51 -1.50 16.45 -28.07
C THR A 51 -0.36 15.94 -28.96
N ALA A 52 0.72 16.72 -29.09
CA ALA A 52 1.88 16.34 -29.91
C ALA A 52 2.74 15.23 -29.28
N SER A 53 2.96 15.23 -27.95
CA SER A 53 3.74 14.18 -27.30
C SER A 53 2.99 12.85 -27.29
N VAL A 54 1.69 12.85 -26.97
CA VAL A 54 0.83 11.65 -27.04
C VAL A 54 0.83 11.07 -28.46
N GLN A 55 0.65 11.90 -29.49
CA GLN A 55 0.73 11.44 -30.89
C GLN A 55 2.11 10.86 -31.24
N SER A 56 3.20 11.41 -30.71
CA SER A 56 4.56 10.89 -30.93
C SER A 56 4.75 9.49 -30.33
N THR A 57 4.24 9.26 -29.12
CA THR A 57 4.26 7.93 -28.49
C THR A 57 3.40 6.94 -29.26
N LEU A 58 2.16 7.31 -29.62
CA LEU A 58 1.26 6.48 -30.44
C LEU A 58 1.83 6.15 -31.82
N ASN A 59 2.57 7.07 -32.45
CA ASN A 59 3.28 6.80 -33.70
C ASN A 59 4.37 5.74 -33.54
N THR A 60 5.02 5.68 -32.36
CA THR A 60 6.06 4.68 -32.05
C THR A 60 5.43 3.31 -31.77
N ILE A 61 4.33 3.28 -31.00
CA ILE A 61 3.51 2.07 -30.77
C ILE A 61 2.97 1.53 -32.10
N GLY A 62 2.46 2.41 -32.97
CA GLY A 62 1.99 2.03 -34.32
C GLY A 62 3.09 1.51 -35.25
N GLN A 63 4.36 1.88 -35.04
CA GLN A 63 5.49 1.28 -35.77
C GLN A 63 5.82 -0.13 -35.29
N LEU A 64 5.68 -0.41 -33.99
CA LEU A 64 5.81 -1.76 -33.44
C LEU A 64 4.69 -2.68 -33.96
N GLU A 65 3.44 -2.25 -33.83
CA GLU A 65 2.27 -3.02 -34.29
C GLU A 65 2.28 -3.24 -35.81
N ALA A 66 2.74 -2.27 -36.60
CA ALA A 66 2.94 -2.46 -38.04
C ALA A 66 4.11 -3.42 -38.38
N ALA A 67 5.11 -3.54 -37.52
CA ALA A 67 6.24 -4.45 -37.69
C ALA A 67 5.94 -5.89 -37.24
N VAL A 68 5.06 -6.05 -36.25
CA VAL A 68 4.56 -7.32 -35.72
C VAL A 68 3.08 -7.14 -35.33
N PRO A 69 2.12 -7.41 -36.23
CA PRO A 69 0.70 -7.27 -35.92
C PRO A 69 0.24 -8.21 -34.80
N GLY A 70 -0.56 -7.70 -33.87
CA GLY A 70 -0.98 -8.37 -32.65
C GLY A 70 0.06 -8.36 -31.53
N SER A 71 1.04 -7.44 -31.56
CA SER A 71 2.05 -7.32 -30.49
C SER A 71 1.72 -6.23 -29.47
N VAL A 72 0.83 -5.30 -29.78
CA VAL A 72 0.31 -4.34 -28.79
C VAL A 72 -1.01 -4.89 -28.24
N LYS A 73 -0.99 -5.33 -26.98
CA LYS A 73 -2.15 -5.86 -26.25
C LYS A 73 -3.11 -4.72 -25.89
N ALA A 74 -2.57 -3.66 -25.29
CA ALA A 74 -3.32 -2.49 -24.87
C ALA A 74 -2.48 -1.21 -24.87
N ILE A 75 -3.15 -0.08 -24.75
CA ILE A 75 -2.56 1.25 -24.58
C ILE A 75 -3.24 1.89 -23.37
N GLU A 76 -2.48 2.09 -22.31
CA GLU A 76 -2.97 2.62 -21.04
C GLU A 76 -2.88 4.15 -21.01
N GLY A 77 -3.77 4.77 -20.24
CA GLY A 77 -3.70 6.19 -19.89
C GLY A 77 -2.44 6.59 -19.09
N PRO A 78 -2.37 7.83 -18.60
CA PRO A 78 -1.30 8.25 -17.71
C PRO A 78 -1.25 7.46 -16.39
N ASN A 79 -0.02 7.18 -15.94
CA ASN A 79 0.30 6.53 -14.68
C ASN A 79 -0.06 7.42 -13.48
N GLU A 80 -0.71 6.85 -12.46
CA GLU A 80 -0.80 7.35 -11.07
C GLU A 80 -0.88 8.86 -10.91
N ILE A 81 -1.99 9.44 -11.40
CA ILE A 81 -2.17 10.89 -11.47
C ILE A 81 -2.27 11.60 -10.10
N ASN A 82 -2.26 10.82 -9.01
CA ASN A 82 -2.16 11.25 -7.62
C ASN A 82 -0.72 11.43 -7.15
N ASN A 83 0.23 10.67 -7.70
CA ASN A 83 1.64 10.69 -7.30
C ASN A 83 2.45 11.75 -8.06
N GLN A 84 2.00 12.14 -9.26
CA GLN A 84 2.69 13.10 -10.13
C GLN A 84 1.86 14.35 -10.42
N SER A 85 2.54 15.47 -10.69
CA SER A 85 1.91 16.73 -11.11
C SER A 85 1.48 16.69 -12.59
N LEU A 86 0.51 15.84 -12.93
CA LEU A 86 0.04 15.67 -14.30
C LEU A 86 -0.65 16.93 -14.85
N THR A 87 -0.25 17.28 -16.07
CA THR A 87 -0.90 18.27 -16.94
C THR A 87 -1.06 17.75 -18.36
N PHE A 88 -2.18 18.08 -19.01
CA PHE A 88 -2.43 17.85 -20.43
C PHE A 88 -2.80 19.17 -21.12
N ASN A 89 -1.99 19.59 -22.10
CA ASN A 89 -2.13 20.88 -22.79
C ASN A 89 -2.27 22.08 -21.80
N GLY A 90 -1.62 22.00 -20.64
CA GLY A 90 -1.66 23.02 -19.57
C GLY A 90 -2.82 22.91 -18.58
N VAL A 91 -3.72 21.92 -18.72
CA VAL A 91 -4.78 21.63 -17.73
C VAL A 91 -4.31 20.52 -16.79
N GLY A 92 -4.35 20.77 -15.48
CA GLY A 92 -3.83 19.84 -14.46
C GLY A 92 -4.86 18.88 -13.83
N GLY A 93 -4.35 17.92 -13.05
CA GLY A 93 -5.14 17.03 -12.19
C GLY A 93 -6.17 16.18 -12.94
N LEU A 94 -7.27 15.81 -12.26
CA LEU A 94 -8.28 14.90 -12.82
C LEU A 94 -8.88 15.41 -14.15
N GLN A 95 -9.03 16.74 -14.30
CA GLN A 95 -9.53 17.34 -15.53
C GLN A 95 -8.52 17.16 -16.68
N GLY A 96 -7.23 17.36 -16.40
CA GLY A 96 -6.15 17.10 -17.34
C GLY A 96 -6.07 15.63 -17.75
N ALA A 97 -6.10 14.72 -16.78
CA ALA A 97 -6.08 13.27 -17.00
C ALA A 97 -7.27 12.79 -17.84
N THR A 98 -8.49 13.23 -17.50
CA THR A 98 -9.71 12.89 -18.26
C THR A 98 -9.64 13.40 -19.70
N ALA A 99 -9.12 14.62 -19.92
CA ALA A 99 -8.96 15.19 -21.25
C ALA A 99 -7.87 14.47 -22.07
N LEU A 100 -6.77 14.05 -21.42
CA LEU A 100 -5.74 13.21 -22.03
C LEU A 100 -6.35 11.86 -22.45
N GLN A 101 -7.08 11.20 -21.56
CA GLN A 101 -7.70 9.91 -21.81
C GLN A 101 -8.68 9.94 -23.00
N GLN A 102 -9.55 10.94 -23.05
CA GLN A 102 -10.47 11.14 -24.18
C GLN A 102 -9.72 11.32 -25.51
N TYR A 103 -8.64 12.12 -25.49
CA TYR A 103 -7.80 12.31 -26.66
C TYR A 103 -7.05 11.03 -27.06
N LEU A 104 -6.52 10.28 -26.09
CA LEU A 104 -5.85 9.00 -26.27
C LEU A 104 -6.79 7.98 -26.91
N TYR A 105 -7.96 7.74 -26.30
CA TYR A 105 -8.96 6.81 -26.81
C TYR A 105 -9.39 7.17 -28.24
N GLN A 106 -9.74 8.44 -28.49
CA GLN A 106 -10.12 8.89 -29.83
C GLN A 106 -9.00 8.69 -30.85
N THR A 107 -7.74 8.95 -30.48
CA THR A 107 -6.59 8.83 -31.38
C THR A 107 -6.26 7.37 -31.67
N VAL A 108 -6.29 6.49 -30.66
CA VAL A 108 -6.11 5.03 -30.82
C VAL A 108 -7.19 4.46 -31.74
N LYS A 109 -8.47 4.68 -31.43
CA LYS A 109 -9.60 4.13 -32.21
C LYS A 109 -9.73 4.71 -33.63
N SER A 110 -9.15 5.87 -33.91
CA SER A 110 -9.12 6.46 -35.28
C SER A 110 -7.84 6.16 -36.07
N THR A 111 -6.78 5.68 -35.42
CA THR A 111 -5.52 5.28 -36.09
C THR A 111 -5.66 3.88 -36.68
N PRO A 112 -5.60 3.67 -38.01
CA PRO A 112 -5.91 2.37 -38.62
C PRO A 112 -5.06 1.19 -38.14
N ALA A 113 -3.80 1.45 -37.73
CA ALA A 113 -2.90 0.43 -37.17
C ALA A 113 -3.21 0.06 -35.70
N LEU A 114 -3.94 0.92 -34.97
CA LEU A 114 -4.22 0.76 -33.53
C LEU A 114 -5.71 0.62 -33.22
N ALA A 115 -6.60 0.72 -34.21
CA ALA A 115 -8.05 0.77 -33.99
C ALA A 115 -8.63 -0.49 -33.32
N GLY A 116 -7.94 -1.63 -33.43
CA GLY A 116 -8.29 -2.90 -32.76
C GLY A 116 -7.61 -3.13 -31.41
N VAL A 117 -6.70 -2.25 -30.99
CA VAL A 117 -5.96 -2.34 -29.71
C VAL A 117 -6.85 -1.84 -28.57
N SER A 118 -6.84 -2.54 -27.44
CA SER A 118 -7.55 -2.10 -26.22
C SER A 118 -6.98 -0.79 -25.68
N VAL A 119 -7.82 0.04 -25.08
CA VAL A 119 -7.41 1.21 -24.33
C VAL A 119 -7.76 1.00 -22.87
N ASP A 120 -6.76 1.03 -22.01
CA ASP A 120 -6.95 0.86 -20.58
C ASP A 120 -7.00 2.25 -19.91
N TYR A 121 -7.72 2.35 -18.80
CA TYR A 121 -7.92 3.63 -18.12
C TYR A 121 -6.64 4.10 -17.40
N PHE A 122 -6.57 5.40 -17.09
CA PHE A 122 -5.48 5.97 -16.31
C PHE A 122 -5.63 5.59 -14.84
N THR A 123 -4.52 5.47 -14.11
CA THR A 123 -4.54 5.04 -12.70
C THR A 123 -4.38 6.21 -11.73
N GLY A 124 -4.62 5.97 -10.43
CA GLY A 124 -4.46 6.98 -9.37
C GLY A 124 -5.69 7.84 -9.08
N TYR A 125 -6.78 7.70 -9.82
CA TYR A 125 -8.08 8.28 -9.42
C TYR A 125 -8.62 7.56 -8.17
N ASN A 126 -9.56 8.21 -7.45
CA ASN A 126 -10.16 7.65 -6.22
C ASN A 126 -9.14 7.31 -5.10
N THR A 127 -8.00 8.00 -5.07
CA THR A 127 -7.03 7.95 -3.96
C THR A 127 -7.31 9.05 -2.94
N VAL A 128 -6.73 8.97 -1.74
CA VAL A 128 -6.96 9.98 -0.68
C VAL A 128 -6.51 11.37 -1.16
N GLY A 129 -7.43 12.34 -1.14
CA GLY A 129 -7.20 13.69 -1.67
C GLY A 129 -7.51 13.88 -3.15
N PHE A 130 -7.84 12.82 -3.88
CA PHE A 130 -8.19 12.86 -5.31
C PHE A 130 -9.63 12.40 -5.54
N ALA A 131 -10.39 13.12 -6.38
CA ALA A 131 -11.77 12.74 -6.67
C ALA A 131 -11.83 11.42 -7.45
N ALA A 132 -12.92 10.66 -7.28
CA ALA A 132 -13.23 9.55 -8.17
C ALA A 132 -13.33 10.06 -9.61
N GLY A 133 -12.60 9.41 -10.53
CA GLY A 133 -12.66 9.74 -11.95
C GLY A 133 -14.01 9.37 -12.55
N PRO A 134 -14.34 9.86 -13.76
CA PRO A 134 -15.49 9.33 -14.47
C PRO A 134 -15.30 7.82 -14.71
N ASN A 135 -16.41 7.10 -14.71
CA ASN A 135 -16.44 5.65 -14.87
C ASN A 135 -16.42 5.28 -16.36
N PRO A 136 -15.43 4.54 -16.90
CA PRO A 136 -15.38 4.19 -18.31
C PRO A 136 -16.46 3.18 -18.73
N SER A 137 -16.98 2.34 -17.83
CA SER A 137 -18.05 1.38 -18.16
C SER A 137 -19.38 2.07 -18.51
N THR A 138 -19.60 3.28 -17.98
CA THR A 138 -20.79 4.10 -18.21
C THR A 138 -20.52 5.38 -19.01
N THR A 139 -19.26 5.77 -19.19
CA THR A 139 -18.84 6.97 -19.93
C THR A 139 -18.11 6.59 -21.22
N ALA A 140 -18.84 6.59 -22.33
CA ALA A 140 -18.30 6.22 -23.64
C ALA A 140 -17.12 7.11 -24.06
N GLY A 141 -16.08 6.48 -24.63
CA GLY A 141 -14.91 7.19 -25.18
C GLY A 141 -13.77 7.45 -24.19
N LEU A 142 -13.74 6.74 -23.06
CA LEU A 142 -12.64 6.79 -22.09
C LEU A 142 -11.68 5.59 -22.22
N ALA A 143 -12.19 4.38 -22.07
CA ALA A 143 -11.42 3.14 -22.09
C ALA A 143 -12.31 1.96 -22.47
N ASP A 144 -11.71 0.83 -22.83
CA ASP A 144 -12.37 -0.47 -22.98
C ASP A 144 -12.32 -1.28 -21.66
N TYR A 145 -11.35 -0.98 -20.80
CA TYR A 145 -11.13 -1.55 -19.47
C TYR A 145 -10.88 -0.44 -18.44
N ASP A 146 -11.51 -0.52 -17.27
CA ASP A 146 -11.14 0.28 -16.10
C ASP A 146 -9.83 -0.25 -15.48
N ASN A 147 -9.11 0.55 -14.70
CA ASN A 147 -7.74 0.20 -14.30
C ASN A 147 -7.28 0.91 -13.02
N GLN A 148 -6.54 0.21 -12.15
CA GLN A 148 -5.93 0.76 -10.94
C GLN A 148 -4.68 -0.02 -10.55
N HIS A 149 -3.85 0.55 -9.68
CA HIS A 149 -2.72 -0.14 -9.04
C HIS A 149 -3.01 -0.54 -7.58
N PRO A 150 -3.65 -1.70 -7.31
CA PRO A 150 -3.92 -2.16 -5.95
C PRO A 150 -2.66 -2.76 -5.30
N TYR A 151 -1.90 -1.93 -4.57
CA TYR A 151 -0.77 -2.36 -3.73
C TYR A 151 -1.21 -2.61 -2.27
N PRO A 152 -1.17 -3.87 -1.76
CA PRO A 152 -1.56 -4.18 -0.39
C PRO A 152 -0.63 -3.54 0.65
N GLN A 153 -1.17 -2.61 1.44
CA GLN A 153 -0.34 -1.84 2.37
C GLN A 153 0.08 -2.67 3.59
N GLY A 154 1.27 -2.39 4.15
CA GLY A 154 1.77 -3.00 5.37
C GLY A 154 1.93 -4.52 5.34
N GLY A 155 2.06 -5.13 4.16
CA GLY A 155 2.11 -6.59 4.01
C GLY A 155 0.81 -7.31 4.41
N GLN A 156 -0.34 -6.65 4.25
CA GLN A 156 -1.64 -7.31 4.40
C GLN A 156 -1.89 -8.32 3.26
N ALA A 157 -2.79 -9.28 3.51
CA ALA A 157 -3.26 -10.24 2.51
C ALA A 157 -3.99 -9.52 1.34
N PRO A 158 -3.89 -10.04 0.10
CA PRO A 158 -4.26 -9.28 -1.09
C PRO A 158 -5.77 -9.13 -1.33
N ALA A 159 -6.61 -10.10 -0.95
CA ALA A 159 -8.01 -10.17 -1.39
C ALA A 159 -8.81 -8.85 -1.28
N SER A 160 -8.74 -8.16 -0.14
CA SER A 160 -9.51 -6.93 0.08
C SER A 160 -8.96 -5.69 -0.66
N TRP A 161 -7.71 -5.76 -1.13
CA TRP A 161 -7.06 -4.72 -1.92
C TRP A 161 -7.32 -4.89 -3.41
N VAL A 162 -7.33 -6.13 -3.88
CA VAL A 162 -7.62 -6.46 -5.28
C VAL A 162 -9.11 -6.68 -5.56
N ASP A 163 -10.00 -6.67 -4.55
CA ASP A 163 -11.45 -6.57 -4.81
C ASP A 163 -11.72 -5.27 -5.58
N PRO A 164 -12.16 -5.33 -6.84
CA PRO A 164 -12.54 -4.14 -7.62
C PRO A 164 -13.62 -3.25 -6.96
N ALA A 165 -14.39 -3.71 -5.96
CA ALA A 165 -15.25 -2.83 -5.16
C ALA A 165 -14.46 -1.86 -4.25
N ALA A 166 -13.25 -2.24 -3.85
CA ALA A 166 -12.30 -1.38 -3.13
C ALA A 166 -11.38 -0.60 -4.10
N ALA A 167 -10.83 -1.28 -5.13
CA ALA A 167 -9.87 -0.67 -6.05
C ALA A 167 -10.51 0.35 -7.03
N LEU A 168 -11.69 0.04 -7.59
CA LEU A 168 -12.33 0.80 -8.68
C LEU A 168 -13.50 1.65 -8.18
N GLY A 169 -13.27 2.52 -7.19
CA GLY A 169 -14.33 3.30 -6.53
C GLY A 169 -15.02 4.39 -7.39
N ASN A 170 -14.76 4.44 -8.69
CA ASN A 170 -15.57 5.14 -9.71
C ASN A 170 -16.79 4.31 -10.18
N GLU A 171 -16.76 2.98 -10.03
CA GLU A 171 -17.83 2.08 -10.47
C GLU A 171 -19.06 2.14 -9.54
N THR A 172 -20.22 2.51 -10.09
CA THR A 172 -21.49 2.62 -9.35
C THR A 172 -22.60 1.82 -10.03
N GLY A 173 -22.60 0.50 -9.81
CA GLY A 173 -23.65 -0.40 -10.30
C GLY A 173 -23.10 -1.70 -10.86
N ALA A 174 -23.46 -2.03 -12.11
CA ALA A 174 -22.93 -3.20 -12.80
C ALA A 174 -21.48 -2.94 -13.25
N ARG A 175 -20.54 -3.66 -12.64
CA ARG A 175 -19.09 -3.56 -12.85
C ARG A 175 -18.73 -3.74 -14.34
N GLY A 176 -17.93 -2.83 -14.88
CA GLY A 176 -17.33 -2.95 -16.20
C GLY A 176 -16.26 -4.04 -16.27
N LYS A 177 -15.60 -4.13 -17.43
CA LYS A 177 -14.35 -4.88 -17.52
C LYS A 177 -13.22 -4.07 -16.91
N PHE A 178 -12.26 -4.74 -16.30
CA PHE A 178 -11.10 -4.08 -15.70
C PHE A 178 -9.82 -4.92 -15.83
N VAL A 179 -8.70 -4.27 -15.62
CA VAL A 179 -7.35 -4.83 -15.49
C VAL A 179 -6.66 -4.20 -14.28
N TYR A 180 -5.54 -4.76 -13.85
CA TYR A 180 -4.61 -4.12 -12.92
C TYR A 180 -3.23 -4.05 -13.57
N THR A 181 -2.83 -2.87 -14.03
CA THR A 181 -1.56 -2.67 -14.74
C THR A 181 -0.33 -2.59 -13.83
N GLU A 182 -0.52 -2.50 -12.51
CA GLU A 182 0.52 -2.82 -11.54
C GLU A 182 -0.12 -3.38 -10.26
N ALA A 183 0.46 -4.46 -9.73
CA ALA A 183 0.23 -4.93 -8.37
C ALA A 183 1.45 -5.71 -7.88
N GLY A 184 1.64 -5.86 -6.57
CA GLY A 184 2.71 -6.68 -6.04
C GLY A 184 3.13 -6.37 -4.61
N TYR A 185 4.27 -6.97 -4.22
CA TYR A 185 4.88 -6.83 -2.90
C TYR A 185 6.39 -6.68 -3.06
N THR A 186 7.01 -5.77 -2.31
CA THR A 186 8.46 -5.61 -2.26
C THR A 186 9.10 -6.42 -1.15
N THR A 187 10.31 -6.93 -1.41
CA THR A 187 11.20 -7.51 -0.40
C THR A 187 12.12 -6.48 0.29
N ASN A 188 12.01 -5.18 -0.02
CA ASN A 188 12.71 -4.13 0.72
C ASN A 188 12.00 -3.88 2.06
N LEU A 189 12.52 -4.48 3.14
CA LEU A 189 11.97 -4.34 4.50
C LEU A 189 12.00 -2.90 5.06
N SER A 190 12.71 -1.97 4.39
CA SER A 190 12.71 -0.54 4.72
C SER A 190 11.45 0.17 4.22
N ASP A 191 10.82 -0.35 3.17
CA ASP A 191 9.48 0.07 2.75
C ASP A 191 8.47 -0.35 3.83
N VAL A 192 7.47 0.49 4.11
CA VAL A 192 6.36 0.16 5.01
C VAL A 192 5.60 -1.10 4.53
N ASN A 193 5.48 -1.25 3.21
CA ASN A 193 4.83 -2.38 2.52
C ASN A 193 5.75 -3.59 2.34
N GLY A 194 7.02 -3.47 2.72
CA GLY A 194 8.03 -4.52 2.60
C GLY A 194 7.73 -5.76 3.45
N VAL A 195 7.74 -6.91 2.78
CA VAL A 195 7.62 -8.28 3.33
C VAL A 195 8.91 -9.07 3.09
N ASP A 196 9.08 -10.26 3.68
CA ASP A 196 10.19 -11.13 3.28
C ASP A 196 9.90 -11.89 1.97
N ALA A 197 10.92 -12.54 1.39
CA ALA A 197 10.78 -13.27 0.13
C ALA A 197 9.86 -14.51 0.21
N THR A 198 9.61 -15.04 1.41
CA THR A 198 8.66 -16.15 1.62
C THR A 198 7.23 -15.62 1.49
N VAL A 199 6.92 -14.54 2.21
CA VAL A 199 5.60 -13.89 2.18
C VAL A 199 5.33 -13.24 0.83
N GLN A 200 6.34 -12.65 0.17
CA GLN A 200 6.22 -12.19 -1.21
C GLN A 200 5.76 -13.34 -2.13
N GLY A 201 6.43 -14.50 -2.05
CA GLY A 201 6.10 -15.66 -2.89
C GLY A 201 4.70 -16.22 -2.66
N LYS A 202 4.23 -16.20 -1.41
CA LYS A 202 2.89 -16.63 -1.01
C LYS A 202 1.80 -15.69 -1.52
N TYR A 203 1.82 -14.43 -1.05
CA TYR A 203 0.79 -13.47 -1.42
C TYR A 203 0.79 -13.11 -2.91
N THR A 204 1.90 -13.22 -3.65
CA THR A 204 1.86 -13.06 -5.11
C THR A 204 0.98 -14.13 -5.78
N LEU A 205 0.91 -15.35 -5.23
CA LEU A 205 0.03 -16.39 -5.75
C LEU A 205 -1.42 -16.14 -5.36
N ASP A 206 -1.69 -15.78 -4.10
CA ASP A 206 -3.03 -15.42 -3.63
C ASP A 206 -3.61 -14.24 -4.44
N LEU A 207 -2.81 -13.18 -4.63
CA LEU A 207 -3.15 -11.98 -5.40
C LEU A 207 -3.59 -12.30 -6.83
N LEU A 208 -2.87 -13.21 -7.51
CA LEU A 208 -3.23 -13.67 -8.85
C LEU A 208 -4.54 -14.48 -8.85
N MET A 209 -4.79 -15.30 -7.82
CA MET A 209 -6.02 -16.07 -7.71
C MET A 209 -7.23 -15.18 -7.40
N ASP A 210 -7.09 -14.19 -6.50
CA ASP A 210 -8.15 -13.24 -6.17
C ASP A 210 -8.50 -12.32 -7.34
N ALA A 211 -7.51 -11.72 -7.99
CA ALA A 211 -7.75 -10.86 -9.14
C ALA A 211 -8.44 -11.63 -10.28
N ALA A 212 -8.05 -12.89 -10.53
CA ALA A 212 -8.72 -13.76 -11.50
C ALA A 212 -10.15 -14.13 -11.07
N LYS A 213 -10.36 -14.48 -9.79
CA LYS A 213 -11.67 -14.81 -9.20
C LYS A 213 -12.66 -13.65 -9.34
N ASP A 214 -12.20 -12.42 -9.12
CA ASP A 214 -13.04 -11.23 -9.10
C ASP A 214 -13.27 -10.61 -10.48
N GLY A 215 -12.68 -11.22 -11.53
CA GLY A 215 -12.96 -10.95 -12.93
C GLY A 215 -11.97 -10.04 -13.65
N SER A 216 -10.76 -9.86 -13.10
CA SER A 216 -9.70 -9.12 -13.78
C SER A 216 -9.36 -9.77 -15.12
N SER A 217 -9.22 -8.96 -16.17
CA SER A 217 -8.86 -9.43 -17.52
C SER A 217 -7.35 -9.48 -17.76
N GLY A 218 -6.55 -9.04 -16.79
CA GLY A 218 -5.09 -8.99 -16.84
C GLY A 218 -4.55 -8.36 -15.54
N THR A 219 -3.45 -8.91 -15.02
CA THR A 219 -2.78 -8.38 -13.82
C THR A 219 -1.28 -8.41 -14.04
N ASP A 220 -0.69 -7.23 -14.21
CA ASP A 220 0.74 -7.03 -14.39
C ASP A 220 1.41 -6.90 -13.03
N LEU A 221 2.42 -7.75 -12.77
CA LEU A 221 3.15 -7.74 -11.50
C LEU A 221 4.33 -6.77 -11.57
N TYR A 222 4.35 -5.78 -10.66
CA TYR A 222 5.49 -4.91 -10.48
C TYR A 222 6.51 -5.60 -9.54
N GLN A 223 7.70 -6.00 -9.99
CA GLN A 223 8.24 -5.93 -11.36
C GLN A 223 9.06 -7.17 -11.72
N LEU A 224 9.46 -7.32 -12.99
CA LEU A 224 10.18 -8.51 -13.45
C LEU A 224 11.52 -8.72 -12.75
N LEU A 225 12.30 -7.66 -12.51
CA LEU A 225 13.67 -7.73 -12.01
C LEU A 225 13.86 -6.72 -10.87
N ASP A 226 14.65 -7.07 -9.85
CA ASP A 226 15.25 -6.11 -8.92
C ASP A 226 16.30 -5.27 -9.69
N ALA A 227 15.81 -4.34 -10.52
CA ALA A 227 16.59 -3.57 -11.49
C ALA A 227 17.51 -2.53 -10.84
N TYR A 228 17.26 -2.20 -9.58
CA TYR A 228 17.99 -1.20 -8.80
C TYR A 228 18.57 -1.82 -7.54
N LYS A 229 19.77 -1.34 -7.17
CA LYS A 229 20.42 -1.80 -5.94
C LYS A 229 19.74 -1.21 -4.70
N PRO A 230 19.77 -1.91 -3.55
CA PRO A 230 19.26 -1.36 -2.29
C PRO A 230 19.83 0.02 -1.97
N GLY A 231 18.94 0.96 -1.69
CA GLY A 231 19.28 2.38 -1.48
C GLY A 231 19.51 3.19 -2.77
N SER A 232 19.04 2.71 -3.93
CA SER A 232 19.00 3.52 -5.15
C SER A 232 18.10 4.76 -4.97
N PRO A 233 18.46 5.94 -5.50
CA PRO A 233 17.57 7.11 -5.50
C PRO A 233 16.30 6.93 -6.34
N GLN A 234 16.15 5.81 -7.06
CA GLN A 234 14.92 5.42 -7.75
C GLN A 234 13.88 4.75 -6.84
N GLY A 235 14.25 4.27 -5.64
CA GLY A 235 13.30 3.71 -4.66
C GLY A 235 12.75 2.31 -4.95
N ASP A 236 12.72 1.86 -6.21
CA ASP A 236 12.00 0.63 -6.62
C ASP A 236 12.78 -0.70 -6.37
N ASP A 237 13.56 -0.81 -5.30
CA ASP A 237 14.26 -2.05 -4.96
C ASP A 237 13.36 -3.06 -4.22
N GLY A 238 13.52 -4.36 -4.52
CA GLY A 238 12.85 -5.47 -3.84
C GLY A 238 11.55 -5.96 -4.49
N TYR A 239 10.93 -5.22 -5.41
CA TYR A 239 9.72 -5.63 -6.15
C TYR A 239 9.97 -6.74 -7.19
N GLY A 240 11.22 -7.06 -7.51
CA GLY A 240 11.57 -8.04 -8.53
C GLY A 240 10.99 -9.44 -8.27
N LEU A 241 10.50 -10.09 -9.33
CA LEU A 241 10.31 -11.54 -9.38
C LEU A 241 11.67 -12.27 -9.48
N PHE A 242 12.67 -11.62 -10.06
CA PHE A 242 14.06 -12.08 -10.13
C PHE A 242 14.99 -11.09 -9.41
N ASP A 243 16.07 -11.58 -8.82
CA ASP A 243 17.10 -10.74 -8.16
C ASP A 243 17.98 -9.97 -9.18
N GLU A 244 18.88 -9.10 -8.70
CA GLU A 244 19.80 -8.31 -9.54
C GLU A 244 20.74 -9.15 -10.45
N ASN A 245 20.79 -10.48 -10.26
CA ASN A 245 21.60 -11.44 -11.01
C ASN A 245 20.76 -12.35 -11.92
N ASN A 246 19.46 -12.06 -12.09
CA ASN A 246 18.47 -12.87 -12.81
C ASN A 246 18.23 -14.27 -12.20
N ASN A 247 18.47 -14.48 -10.89
CA ASN A 247 18.00 -15.68 -10.20
C ASN A 247 16.52 -15.51 -9.85
N PRO A 248 15.67 -16.54 -10.04
CA PRO A 248 14.26 -16.47 -9.64
C PRO A 248 14.15 -16.42 -8.11
N LYS A 249 13.38 -15.45 -7.60
CA LYS A 249 12.91 -15.43 -6.21
C LYS A 249 11.79 -16.46 -6.02
N LEU A 250 11.28 -16.62 -4.80
CA LEU A 250 10.20 -17.57 -4.53
C LEU A 250 8.94 -17.24 -5.33
N ALA A 251 8.61 -15.96 -5.51
CA ALA A 251 7.51 -15.50 -6.36
C ALA A 251 7.65 -15.98 -7.81
N ALA A 252 8.80 -15.78 -8.46
CA ALA A 252 9.04 -16.31 -9.82
C ALA A 252 8.93 -17.83 -9.89
N THR A 253 9.40 -18.54 -8.86
CA THR A 253 9.31 -20.01 -8.78
C THR A 253 7.87 -20.48 -8.65
N GLY A 254 7.07 -19.82 -7.80
CA GLY A 254 5.63 -20.07 -7.66
C GLY A 254 4.87 -19.82 -8.96
N ILE A 255 5.13 -18.69 -9.63
CA ILE A 255 4.52 -18.36 -10.93
C ILE A 255 4.91 -19.39 -12.01
N HIS A 256 6.18 -19.79 -12.09
CA HIS A 256 6.62 -20.86 -13.00
C HIS A 256 5.86 -22.16 -12.77
N ASN A 257 5.68 -22.57 -11.50
CA ASN A 257 4.95 -23.78 -11.17
C ASN A 257 3.46 -23.65 -11.53
N LEU A 258 2.84 -22.52 -11.19
CA LEU A 258 1.45 -22.19 -11.50
C LEU A 258 1.18 -22.26 -13.01
N THR A 259 1.93 -21.51 -13.82
CA THR A 259 1.73 -21.50 -15.28
C THR A 259 2.04 -22.85 -15.91
N ALA A 260 3.04 -23.59 -15.41
CA ALA A 260 3.35 -24.94 -15.91
C ALA A 260 2.26 -25.98 -15.59
N ILE A 261 1.62 -25.90 -14.42
CA ILE A 261 0.52 -26.76 -13.99
C ILE A 261 -0.77 -26.40 -14.75
N LEU A 262 -1.12 -25.12 -14.80
CA LEU A 262 -2.35 -24.62 -15.44
C LEU A 262 -2.30 -24.58 -16.97
N ALA A 263 -1.13 -24.78 -17.60
CA ALA A 263 -0.97 -24.64 -19.05
C ALA A 263 -1.92 -25.54 -19.88
N ASP A 264 -2.91 -24.92 -20.53
CA ASP A 264 -3.67 -25.54 -21.61
C ASP A 264 -2.89 -25.47 -22.92
N LYS A 265 -2.56 -26.64 -23.48
CA LYS A 265 -1.78 -26.79 -24.72
C LYS A 265 -2.61 -27.28 -25.90
N GLY A 266 -3.93 -27.40 -25.74
CA GLY A 266 -4.82 -27.78 -26.82
C GLY A 266 -4.94 -26.67 -27.87
N ALA A 267 -5.05 -27.05 -29.14
CA ALA A 267 -5.17 -26.09 -30.25
C ALA A 267 -6.46 -25.24 -30.20
N ASN A 268 -7.41 -25.62 -29.34
CA ASN A 268 -8.68 -24.97 -29.08
C ASN A 268 -8.77 -24.32 -27.68
N ALA A 269 -7.66 -24.14 -26.95
CA ALA A 269 -7.62 -23.51 -25.62
C ALA A 269 -8.35 -22.16 -25.54
N SER A 270 -8.33 -21.36 -26.62
CA SER A 270 -9.01 -20.05 -26.70
C SER A 270 -10.45 -20.10 -27.24
N SER A 271 -11.02 -21.29 -27.51
CA SER A 271 -12.31 -21.43 -28.20
C SER A 271 -13.15 -22.66 -27.81
N PHE A 272 -12.68 -23.48 -26.86
CA PHE A 272 -13.47 -24.60 -26.34
C PHE A 272 -14.65 -24.10 -25.51
N SER A 273 -15.68 -24.95 -25.35
CA SER A 273 -16.77 -24.70 -24.41
C SER A 273 -16.43 -25.33 -23.07
N LEU A 274 -16.43 -24.53 -22.00
CA LEU A 274 -16.17 -25.01 -20.65
C LEU A 274 -17.19 -26.08 -20.25
N SER A 275 -16.68 -27.23 -19.80
CA SER A 275 -17.48 -28.27 -19.14
C SER A 275 -17.37 -28.06 -17.64
N VAL A 276 -18.29 -27.28 -17.07
CA VAL A 276 -18.33 -26.97 -15.63
C VAL A 276 -18.38 -28.26 -14.81
N LEU A 277 -17.40 -28.43 -13.92
CA LEU A 277 -17.33 -29.51 -12.97
C LEU A 277 -18.27 -29.22 -11.79
N ASN A 278 -19.14 -30.15 -11.44
CA ASN A 278 -19.99 -30.00 -10.26
C ASN A 278 -19.20 -30.44 -9.01
N TYR A 279 -18.64 -29.47 -8.28
CA TYR A 279 -17.91 -29.69 -7.04
C TYR A 279 -18.41 -28.79 -5.91
N SER A 280 -17.99 -29.09 -4.69
CA SER A 280 -18.12 -28.18 -3.55
C SER A 280 -16.92 -28.27 -2.62
N VAL A 281 -16.49 -27.14 -2.08
CA VAL A 281 -15.49 -27.10 -1.00
C VAL A 281 -16.22 -26.95 0.34
N SER A 282 -15.68 -27.59 1.37
CA SER A 282 -16.28 -27.63 2.71
C SER A 282 -15.18 -27.61 3.78
N GLY A 283 -15.45 -27.01 4.93
CA GLY A 283 -14.42 -26.78 5.97
C GLY A 283 -13.59 -25.50 5.77
N GLN A 284 -13.87 -24.72 4.71
CA GLN A 284 -13.25 -23.42 4.46
C GLN A 284 -13.39 -22.45 5.64
N PRO A 285 -12.33 -21.67 5.97
CA PRO A 285 -12.45 -20.52 6.86
C PRO A 285 -13.28 -19.41 6.19
N SER A 286 -13.61 -18.34 6.93
CA SER A 286 -14.30 -17.16 6.38
C SER A 286 -13.49 -16.42 5.30
N THR A 287 -12.19 -16.69 5.22
CA THR A 287 -11.24 -16.19 4.23
C THR A 287 -10.92 -17.22 3.14
N GLY A 288 -11.60 -18.37 3.13
CA GLY A 288 -11.36 -19.47 2.19
C GLY A 288 -12.04 -19.22 0.84
N ASN A 289 -11.32 -19.52 -0.24
CA ASN A 289 -11.71 -19.28 -1.61
C ASN A 289 -11.47 -20.53 -2.49
N SER A 290 -12.16 -20.60 -3.63
CA SER A 290 -11.82 -21.55 -4.69
C SER A 290 -12.17 -21.02 -6.07
N LEU A 291 -11.40 -21.43 -7.09
CA LEU A 291 -11.59 -21.03 -8.49
C LEU A 291 -11.47 -22.26 -9.41
N GLU A 292 -12.45 -22.43 -10.30
CA GLU A 292 -12.45 -23.49 -11.32
C GLU A 292 -11.76 -23.01 -12.60
N ILE A 293 -10.83 -23.81 -13.11
CA ILE A 293 -10.04 -23.54 -14.32
C ILE A 293 -10.10 -24.79 -15.22
N GLY A 294 -11.10 -24.83 -16.10
CA GLY A 294 -11.23 -25.91 -17.09
C GLY A 294 -10.23 -25.78 -18.24
N LYS A 295 -9.86 -26.91 -18.83
CA LYS A 295 -8.94 -27.01 -19.97
C LYS A 295 -9.58 -27.67 -21.17
N SER A 296 -9.06 -27.37 -22.36
CA SER A 296 -9.56 -27.85 -23.65
C SER A 296 -9.37 -29.35 -23.89
N ASP A 297 -8.56 -30.03 -23.07
CA ASP A 297 -8.42 -31.50 -23.04
C ASP A 297 -9.47 -32.21 -22.16
N GLY A 298 -10.33 -31.45 -21.46
CA GLY A 298 -11.37 -31.96 -20.57
C GLY A 298 -10.90 -32.23 -19.14
N THR A 299 -9.69 -31.84 -18.77
CA THR A 299 -9.28 -31.74 -17.35
C THR A 299 -9.75 -30.41 -16.75
N THR A 300 -9.95 -30.38 -15.44
CA THR A 300 -10.32 -29.17 -14.69
C THR A 300 -9.41 -29.04 -13.49
N ASP A 301 -8.72 -27.91 -13.35
CA ASP A 301 -8.03 -27.55 -12.12
C ASP A 301 -8.97 -26.78 -11.19
N ILE A 302 -8.92 -27.07 -9.89
CA ILE A 302 -9.57 -26.28 -8.85
C ILE A 302 -8.46 -25.68 -8.00
N ALA A 303 -8.28 -24.35 -8.04
CA ALA A 303 -7.46 -23.65 -7.06
C ALA A 303 -8.24 -23.54 -5.74
N VAL A 304 -7.58 -23.79 -4.61
CA VAL A 304 -8.16 -23.67 -3.27
C VAL A 304 -7.13 -22.99 -2.36
N TRP A 305 -7.53 -21.89 -1.72
CA TRP A 305 -6.65 -21.05 -0.89
C TRP A 305 -7.44 -20.34 0.21
N ALA A 306 -6.72 -19.67 1.11
CA ALA A 306 -7.32 -18.84 2.15
C ALA A 306 -6.43 -17.63 2.44
N GLU A 307 -7.03 -16.55 2.96
CA GLU A 307 -6.38 -15.25 3.20
C GLU A 307 -6.05 -14.96 4.69
N PRO A 308 -5.16 -15.71 5.38
CA PRO A 308 -4.69 -15.31 6.70
C PRO A 308 -3.60 -14.24 6.63
N PRO A 309 -3.44 -13.40 7.67
CA PRO A 309 -2.33 -12.46 7.75
C PRO A 309 -1.00 -13.19 7.96
N LEU A 310 -0.11 -13.09 6.97
CA LEU A 310 1.23 -13.71 6.97
C LEU A 310 2.35 -12.77 7.43
N TRP A 311 2.07 -11.49 7.70
CA TRP A 311 3.10 -10.50 8.00
C TRP A 311 2.83 -9.69 9.26
N ASN A 312 3.88 -9.48 10.05
CA ASN A 312 3.90 -8.48 11.11
C ASN A 312 4.78 -7.32 10.66
N ALA A 313 4.15 -6.22 10.22
CA ALA A 313 4.84 -5.03 9.74
C ALA A 313 5.73 -4.35 10.81
N SER A 314 5.38 -4.48 12.10
CA SER A 314 6.12 -3.87 13.22
C SER A 314 7.41 -4.63 13.55
N THR A 315 7.38 -5.98 13.51
CA THR A 315 8.57 -6.81 13.74
C THR A 315 9.31 -7.18 12.46
N LYS A 316 8.77 -6.81 11.30
CA LYS A 316 9.26 -7.16 9.95
C LYS A 316 9.56 -8.66 9.84
N SER A 317 8.56 -9.47 10.20
CA SER A 317 8.69 -10.93 10.23
C SER A 317 7.40 -11.63 9.80
N GLU A 318 7.56 -12.80 9.18
CA GLU A 318 6.45 -13.70 8.86
C GLU A 318 5.67 -14.13 10.12
N VAL A 319 4.35 -14.24 9.97
CA VAL A 319 3.39 -14.75 10.95
C VAL A 319 2.93 -16.13 10.49
N ALA A 320 3.01 -17.12 11.37
CA ALA A 320 2.55 -18.47 11.06
C ALA A 320 1.03 -18.49 10.89
N ALA A 321 0.58 -18.79 9.68
CA ALA A 321 -0.84 -18.97 9.37
C ALA A 321 -1.45 -20.22 10.04
N PRO A 322 -2.75 -20.21 10.34
CA PRO A 322 -3.46 -21.42 10.75
C PRO A 322 -3.65 -22.37 9.57
N THR A 323 -3.28 -23.65 9.74
CA THR A 323 -3.69 -24.71 8.80
C THR A 323 -5.16 -25.07 9.02
N THR A 324 -5.95 -25.02 7.95
CA THR A 324 -7.35 -25.47 7.92
C THR A 324 -7.47 -26.77 7.11
N THR A 325 -8.41 -27.63 7.51
CA THR A 325 -8.70 -28.87 6.78
C THR A 325 -9.91 -28.67 5.90
N GLU A 326 -9.65 -28.46 4.61
CA GLU A 326 -10.70 -28.28 3.61
C GLU A 326 -10.93 -29.57 2.84
N THR A 327 -12.19 -29.87 2.50
CA THR A 327 -12.57 -31.03 1.68
C THR A 327 -13.20 -30.57 0.38
N VAL A 328 -12.52 -30.85 -0.73
CA VAL A 328 -13.08 -30.75 -2.09
C VAL A 328 -13.89 -32.02 -2.33
N ASN A 329 -15.18 -31.87 -2.59
CA ASN A 329 -16.12 -32.95 -2.91
C ASN A 329 -16.48 -32.88 -4.39
N LEU A 330 -16.40 -34.01 -5.09
CA LEU A 330 -16.70 -34.14 -6.52
C LEU A 330 -18.04 -34.86 -6.73
N ASP A 331 -18.69 -34.65 -7.87
CA ASP A 331 -19.95 -35.29 -8.25
C ASP A 331 -19.82 -36.78 -8.64
N GLY A 332 -18.61 -37.26 -8.89
CA GLY A 332 -18.30 -38.65 -9.21
C GLY A 332 -16.94 -39.08 -8.67
N ALA A 333 -16.49 -40.28 -9.08
CA ALA A 333 -15.11 -40.70 -8.87
C ALA A 333 -14.26 -40.24 -10.07
N HIS A 334 -13.10 -39.64 -9.81
CA HIS A 334 -12.17 -39.13 -10.82
C HIS A 334 -10.74 -39.56 -10.52
N GLN A 335 -9.89 -39.52 -11.54
CA GLN A 335 -8.45 -39.39 -11.30
C GLN A 335 -8.18 -37.97 -10.80
N VAL A 336 -7.40 -37.82 -9.72
CA VAL A 336 -7.11 -36.51 -9.11
C VAL A 336 -5.63 -36.39 -8.76
N SER A 337 -5.03 -35.24 -9.03
CA SER A 337 -3.68 -34.87 -8.62
C SER A 337 -3.72 -33.57 -7.81
N VAL A 338 -2.95 -33.49 -6.72
CA VAL A 338 -2.85 -32.28 -5.88
C VAL A 338 -1.44 -31.71 -6.02
N TYR A 339 -1.34 -30.40 -6.21
CA TYR A 339 -0.08 -29.67 -6.35
C TYR A 339 0.01 -28.56 -5.31
N ASP A 340 1.24 -28.32 -4.86
CA ASP A 340 1.65 -27.18 -4.04
C ASP A 340 2.61 -26.35 -4.92
N LEU A 341 2.25 -25.08 -5.12
CA LEU A 341 2.91 -24.16 -6.03
C LEU A 341 4.31 -23.75 -5.57
N LEU A 342 4.65 -23.94 -4.30
CA LEU A 342 5.98 -23.67 -3.73
C LEU A 342 6.85 -24.93 -3.64
N SER A 343 6.24 -26.13 -3.69
CA SER A 343 6.93 -27.43 -3.71
C SER A 343 7.39 -27.89 -5.11
N GLY A 344 6.84 -27.35 -6.21
CA GLY A 344 7.28 -27.61 -7.58
C GLY A 344 6.16 -27.98 -8.56
N THR A 345 6.53 -28.43 -9.76
CA THR A 345 5.58 -28.87 -10.82
C THR A 345 5.12 -30.32 -10.70
N ALA A 346 5.65 -31.09 -9.73
CA ALA A 346 5.23 -32.47 -9.48
C ALA A 346 4.07 -32.49 -8.47
N PRO A 347 3.08 -33.39 -8.62
CA PRO A 347 1.98 -33.49 -7.67
C PRO A 347 2.47 -34.05 -6.32
N ILE A 348 2.04 -33.41 -5.22
CA ILE A 348 2.29 -33.84 -3.84
C ILE A 348 1.40 -35.02 -3.44
N ALA A 349 0.27 -35.23 -4.11
CA ALA A 349 -0.58 -36.40 -3.98
C ALA A 349 -1.24 -36.78 -5.32
N THR A 350 -1.48 -38.07 -5.53
CA THR A 350 -2.21 -38.58 -6.71
C THR A 350 -3.19 -39.68 -6.31
N TYR A 351 -4.37 -39.68 -6.94
CA TYR A 351 -5.47 -40.60 -6.68
C TYR A 351 -5.96 -41.18 -8.00
N ALA A 352 -5.92 -42.51 -8.13
CA ALA A 352 -6.40 -43.19 -9.34
C ALA A 352 -7.94 -43.20 -9.47
N SER A 353 -8.67 -42.98 -8.38
CA SER A 353 -10.14 -42.94 -8.34
C SER A 353 -10.62 -42.43 -6.98
N THR A 354 -11.02 -41.15 -6.87
CA THR A 354 -11.63 -40.59 -5.65
C THR A 354 -12.77 -39.62 -5.99
N SER A 355 -13.73 -39.47 -5.07
CA SER A 355 -14.80 -38.46 -5.12
C SER A 355 -14.64 -37.35 -4.07
N SER A 356 -13.54 -37.36 -3.31
CA SER A 356 -13.21 -36.31 -2.35
C SER A 356 -11.71 -36.26 -2.06
N VAL A 357 -11.19 -35.08 -1.73
CA VAL A 357 -9.80 -34.86 -1.31
C VAL A 357 -9.78 -33.92 -0.12
N GLN A 358 -9.00 -34.27 0.92
CA GLN A 358 -8.73 -33.38 2.06
C GLN A 358 -7.41 -32.65 1.89
N LEU A 359 -7.48 -31.33 1.86
CA LEU A 359 -6.36 -30.40 1.75
C LEU A 359 -5.99 -29.85 3.13
N GLN A 360 -4.72 -29.50 3.31
CA GLN A 360 -4.25 -28.68 4.44
C GLN A 360 -3.92 -27.28 3.92
N VAL A 361 -4.96 -26.45 3.81
CA VAL A 361 -4.84 -25.08 3.29
C VAL A 361 -4.28 -24.19 4.41
N THR A 362 -3.20 -23.48 4.12
CA THR A 362 -2.49 -22.67 5.12
C THR A 362 -2.28 -21.24 4.62
N ASP A 363 -1.41 -21.02 3.65
CA ASP A 363 -0.85 -19.69 3.37
C ASP A 363 -0.48 -19.43 1.90
N HIS A 364 -1.00 -20.24 0.97
CA HIS A 364 -0.89 -20.05 -0.47
C HIS A 364 -1.85 -21.03 -1.19
N PRO A 365 -2.08 -20.89 -2.50
CA PRO A 365 -3.01 -21.73 -3.23
C PRO A 365 -2.48 -23.15 -3.50
N LEU A 366 -3.34 -24.13 -3.29
CA LEU A 366 -3.16 -25.51 -3.75
C LEU A 366 -4.01 -25.75 -4.99
N ILE A 367 -3.48 -26.53 -5.95
CA ILE A 367 -4.22 -26.89 -7.17
C ILE A 367 -4.66 -28.35 -7.10
N VAL A 368 -5.96 -28.59 -7.24
CA VAL A 368 -6.56 -29.93 -7.37
C VAL A 368 -6.94 -30.16 -8.83
N GLN A 369 -6.10 -30.88 -9.57
CA GLN A 369 -6.39 -31.27 -10.95
C GLN A 369 -7.31 -32.49 -10.98
N VAL A 370 -8.49 -32.31 -11.54
CA VAL A 370 -9.52 -33.34 -11.73
C VAL A 370 -9.48 -33.79 -13.18
N GLY A 371 -9.14 -35.06 -13.38
CA GLY A 371 -9.14 -35.71 -14.68
C GLY A 371 -10.46 -36.42 -15.01
N ALA A 372 -10.43 -37.26 -16.03
CA ALA A 372 -11.58 -38.03 -16.47
C ALA A 372 -12.23 -38.85 -15.34
N ALA A 373 -13.57 -38.89 -15.35
CA ALA A 373 -14.37 -39.70 -14.44
C ALA A 373 -14.04 -41.20 -14.59
N THR A 374 -13.96 -41.90 -13.47
CA THR A 374 -13.65 -43.34 -13.40
C THR A 374 -14.92 -44.16 -13.21
N SER A 375 -15.05 -45.26 -13.94
CA SER A 375 -16.20 -46.15 -13.83
C SER A 375 -16.19 -46.89 -12.49
N SER A 376 -17.28 -46.75 -11.73
CA SER A 376 -17.39 -47.25 -10.36
C SER A 376 -17.41 -48.78 -10.27
N ASN A 377 -16.27 -49.37 -9.92
CA ASN A 377 -16.20 -50.77 -9.49
C ASN A 377 -16.03 -50.85 -7.97
N SER A 378 -17.14 -51.13 -7.29
CA SER A 378 -17.27 -51.39 -5.85
C SER A 378 -16.90 -50.26 -4.89
N SER A 379 -17.88 -49.83 -4.11
CA SER A 379 -17.71 -48.96 -2.95
C SER A 379 -16.74 -49.54 -1.91
N SER A 380 -15.73 -48.76 -1.56
CA SER A 380 -15.15 -48.78 -0.21
C SER A 380 -15.16 -47.35 0.32
N SER A 381 -15.94 -47.09 1.37
CA SER A 381 -15.89 -45.83 2.11
C SER A 381 -14.60 -45.78 2.95
N SER A 382 -13.47 -45.47 2.30
CA SER A 382 -12.28 -45.01 3.01
C SER A 382 -12.46 -43.53 3.36
N SER A 383 -12.21 -43.18 4.62
CA SER A 383 -12.05 -41.79 5.05
C SER A 383 -11.10 -41.06 4.10
N ALA A 384 -11.48 -39.86 3.65
CA ALA A 384 -10.69 -39.08 2.70
C ALA A 384 -9.25 -38.91 3.23
N PRO A 385 -8.20 -39.25 2.46
CA PRO A 385 -6.83 -39.12 2.90
C PRO A 385 -6.41 -37.64 2.99
N THR A 386 -5.81 -37.25 4.11
CA THR A 386 -5.32 -35.89 4.37
C THR A 386 -3.96 -35.66 3.70
N VAL A 387 -3.82 -34.59 2.91
CA VAL A 387 -2.56 -34.17 2.30
C VAL A 387 -1.94 -33.03 3.11
N SER A 388 -0.82 -33.29 3.80
CA SER A 388 -0.12 -32.26 4.59
C SER A 388 0.84 -31.43 3.74
N THR A 389 0.85 -30.11 3.99
CA THR A 389 1.64 -29.09 3.29
C THR A 389 2.96 -28.73 4.00
N THR A 390 3.38 -29.47 5.04
CA THR A 390 4.58 -29.11 5.84
C THR A 390 5.86 -29.04 4.98
N PRO A 391 6.43 -27.84 4.72
CA PRO A 391 7.56 -27.72 3.82
C PRO A 391 8.84 -28.11 4.56
N THR A 392 9.63 -29.02 3.98
CA THR A 392 10.98 -29.30 4.47
C THR A 392 11.97 -28.39 3.74
N VAL A 393 12.02 -27.12 4.12
CA VAL A 393 12.98 -26.16 3.55
C VAL A 393 14.40 -26.57 3.92
N SER A 394 15.11 -27.17 2.97
CA SER A 394 16.53 -27.53 3.14
C SER A 394 17.39 -26.27 3.03
N THR A 395 17.78 -25.69 4.16
CA THR A 395 18.65 -24.51 4.27
C THR A 395 20.13 -24.78 3.94
N THR A 396 20.42 -25.84 3.18
CA THR A 396 21.79 -26.25 2.81
C THR A 396 22.00 -26.13 1.30
N PRO A 397 22.88 -25.23 0.82
CA PRO A 397 23.21 -25.15 -0.60
C PRO A 397 23.99 -26.40 -1.04
N THR A 398 23.40 -27.20 -1.91
CA THR A 398 24.02 -28.42 -2.46
C THR A 398 25.08 -28.05 -3.49
N VAL A 399 26.33 -27.84 -3.05
CA VAL A 399 27.48 -27.60 -3.94
C VAL A 399 27.77 -28.88 -4.74
N SER A 400 27.33 -28.91 -6.00
CA SER A 400 27.71 -29.96 -6.96
C SER A 400 29.13 -29.75 -7.46
N THR A 401 30.03 -30.70 -7.19
CA THR A 401 31.46 -30.59 -7.54
C THR A 401 31.77 -31.08 -8.95
N THR A 402 32.70 -30.38 -9.61
CA THR A 402 33.10 -30.53 -11.02
C THR A 402 33.83 -31.86 -11.30
N PRO A 403 33.87 -32.32 -12.57
CA PRO A 403 35.09 -32.18 -13.39
C PRO A 403 34.81 -31.90 -14.90
N ALA A 404 35.70 -31.38 -15.76
CA ALA A 404 37.08 -30.89 -15.65
C ALA A 404 37.41 -29.87 -16.77
N VAL A 405 38.57 -29.21 -16.66
CA VAL A 405 39.13 -28.20 -17.60
C VAL A 405 40.22 -28.82 -18.51
N PRO A 406 40.51 -28.25 -19.69
CA PRO A 406 41.90 -28.13 -20.13
C PRO A 406 42.32 -26.73 -20.64
N THR A 407 43.15 -26.07 -19.83
CA THR A 407 44.31 -25.18 -20.11
C THR A 407 44.32 -24.14 -21.26
N THR A 408 44.60 -22.91 -20.80
CA THR A 408 45.24 -21.66 -21.33
C THR A 408 46.46 -21.84 -22.29
N PRO A 409 47.09 -20.77 -22.88
CA PRO A 409 47.22 -19.33 -22.49
C PRO A 409 47.08 -18.30 -23.67
N ASN A 410 47.52 -17.01 -23.70
CA ASN A 410 48.41 -16.17 -22.86
C ASN A 410 48.27 -14.63 -23.16
N VAL A 411 48.96 -13.75 -22.40
CA VAL A 411 49.40 -12.34 -22.72
C VAL A 411 48.30 -11.24 -22.84
N SER A 412 48.43 -9.98 -22.37
CA SER A 412 49.27 -9.28 -21.35
C SER A 412 48.67 -7.87 -21.07
N THR A 413 49.02 -7.25 -19.93
CA THR A 413 48.74 -5.83 -19.60
C THR A 413 49.83 -4.87 -20.10
N PRO A 414 49.56 -3.54 -20.10
CA PRO A 414 50.44 -2.66 -19.32
C PRO A 414 49.73 -1.50 -18.59
N THR A 415 50.38 -1.03 -17.52
CA THR A 415 50.01 0.14 -16.70
C THR A 415 50.93 1.33 -17.03
N VAL A 416 50.44 2.57 -16.98
CA VAL A 416 51.29 3.77 -16.94
C VAL A 416 50.77 4.78 -15.90
N SER A 417 51.70 5.37 -15.15
CA SER A 417 51.48 6.42 -14.14
C SER A 417 52.41 7.59 -14.43
N THR A 418 51.93 8.84 -14.33
CA THR A 418 52.78 10.04 -14.22
C THR A 418 52.08 11.22 -13.52
N THR A 419 52.72 11.70 -12.45
CA THR A 419 52.76 13.11 -11.97
C THR A 419 54.22 13.37 -11.58
N PRO A 420 54.79 14.62 -11.61
CA PRO A 420 54.50 15.61 -10.56
C PRO A 420 54.75 17.13 -10.88
N SER A 421 54.44 17.98 -9.88
CA SER A 421 54.99 19.33 -9.58
C SER A 421 54.78 20.49 -10.59
N GLY A 422 54.35 21.70 -10.23
CA GLY A 422 54.32 22.40 -8.94
C GLY A 422 54.93 23.81 -9.05
N SER A 423 54.20 24.86 -8.64
CA SER A 423 54.69 26.16 -8.12
C SER A 423 53.51 27.13 -7.97
N GLY A 424 53.58 28.06 -7.00
CA GLY A 424 52.49 28.99 -6.70
C GLY A 424 52.97 30.44 -6.58
N MET A 425 52.04 31.36 -6.31
CA MET A 425 52.35 32.73 -5.90
C MET A 425 51.23 33.29 -5.02
N SER A 426 51.58 34.16 -4.07
CA SER A 426 50.63 34.82 -3.15
C SER A 426 50.74 36.34 -3.27
N SER A 427 49.63 37.07 -3.06
CA SER A 427 49.66 38.50 -2.76
C SER A 427 48.38 38.96 -2.02
N SER A 428 48.60 39.71 -0.94
CA SER A 428 47.65 40.51 -0.15
C SER A 428 47.23 41.79 -0.91
N SER A 429 46.38 42.75 -0.47
CA SER A 429 45.59 43.12 0.73
C SER A 429 44.41 44.03 0.20
N SER A 430 43.39 44.54 0.91
CA SER A 430 43.39 45.21 2.22
C SER A 430 41.98 45.47 2.80
N THR A 431 41.93 45.54 4.13
CA THR A 431 40.90 46.01 5.07
C THR A 431 39.92 47.12 4.65
N GLY A 432 38.67 46.97 5.10
CA GLY A 432 37.77 48.06 5.52
C GLY A 432 36.84 47.53 6.63
N GLY A 433 36.93 48.08 7.85
CA GLY A 433 36.21 47.55 9.02
C GLY A 433 35.00 48.39 9.42
N SER A 434 34.00 47.75 10.04
CA SER A 434 32.99 48.43 10.86
C SER A 434 32.67 47.62 12.11
N THR A 435 33.02 48.20 13.25
CA THR A 435 32.34 48.16 14.55
C THR A 435 31.53 46.91 14.92
N ALA A 436 32.12 46.06 15.77
CA ALA A 436 31.37 45.08 16.55
C ALA A 436 30.58 45.78 17.68
N THR A 437 29.29 45.50 17.79
CA THR A 437 28.47 45.83 18.96
C THR A 437 28.04 44.56 19.68
N THR A 438 28.61 44.37 20.87
CA THR A 438 28.05 43.62 22.02
C THR A 438 27.27 42.35 21.69
N GLY A 439 27.97 41.22 21.68
CA GLY A 439 27.30 39.92 21.66
C GLY A 439 26.48 39.69 22.93
N SER A 440 25.20 39.38 22.75
CA SER A 440 24.48 38.48 23.65
C SER A 440 25.05 37.08 23.51
N THR A 441 25.32 36.41 24.63
CA THR A 441 25.68 34.99 24.66
C THR A 441 24.63 34.17 23.89
N PRO A 442 25.00 33.17 23.07
CA PRO A 442 24.03 32.29 22.45
C PRO A 442 23.20 31.60 23.55
N SER A 443 21.90 31.78 23.50
CA SER A 443 20.96 31.18 24.44
C SER A 443 20.02 30.27 23.65
N SER A 444 20.50 29.07 23.31
CA SER A 444 19.64 28.01 22.76
C SER A 444 18.43 27.83 23.68
N GLY A 445 17.27 28.23 23.19
CA GLY A 445 15.99 28.06 23.85
C GLY A 445 15.44 26.66 23.60
N SER A 446 14.81 26.08 24.62
CA SER A 446 13.95 24.92 24.45
C SER A 446 12.51 25.33 24.76
N THR A 447 11.61 25.11 23.79
CA THR A 447 10.18 25.42 23.90
C THR A 447 9.38 24.15 23.68
N THR A 448 8.35 23.92 24.50
CA THR A 448 7.46 22.76 24.38
C THR A 448 6.00 23.20 24.34
N THR A 449 5.21 22.65 23.42
CA THR A 449 3.77 22.90 23.29
C THR A 449 3.00 21.62 22.94
N GLY A 450 1.67 21.69 23.00
CA GLY A 450 0.78 20.58 22.63
C GLY A 450 0.66 19.49 23.70
N SER A 451 -0.02 18.41 23.32
CA SER A 451 -0.24 17.21 24.13
C SER A 451 -0.69 16.06 23.25
N GLY A 452 -0.19 14.86 23.54
CA GLY A 452 -0.49 13.62 22.81
C GLY A 452 0.65 12.62 22.96
N LEU A 453 0.56 11.48 22.29
CA LEU A 453 1.58 10.43 22.30
C LEU A 453 2.76 10.79 21.39
N ASP A 454 2.46 11.45 20.27
CA ASP A 454 3.39 11.74 19.20
C ASP A 454 4.19 13.00 19.51
N LYS A 455 5.45 13.03 19.08
CA LYS A 455 6.41 14.08 19.44
C LYS A 455 7.22 14.53 18.23
N LEU A 456 6.81 15.63 17.63
CA LEU A 456 7.57 16.37 16.62
C LEU A 456 8.58 17.30 17.31
N VAL A 457 9.84 17.27 16.89
CA VAL A 457 10.90 18.17 17.38
C VAL A 457 11.58 18.84 16.20
N LEU A 458 11.67 20.18 16.22
CA LEU A 458 12.36 20.99 15.22
C LEU A 458 13.63 21.63 15.83
N SER A 459 14.74 21.54 15.11
CA SER A 459 15.93 22.38 15.28
C SER A 459 15.76 23.63 14.43
N ILE A 460 15.84 24.81 15.06
CA ILE A 460 15.59 26.11 14.42
C ILE A 460 16.78 27.04 14.63
N SER A 461 17.21 27.74 13.59
CA SER A 461 18.21 28.81 13.69
C SER A 461 17.87 29.99 12.76
N GLU A 462 18.62 31.10 12.88
CA GLU A 462 18.39 32.32 12.12
C GLU A 462 19.67 32.99 11.60
N ASP A 463 19.51 33.81 10.56
CA ASP A 463 20.36 34.98 10.32
C ASP A 463 19.64 36.21 10.89
N ALA A 464 20.15 36.77 11.99
CA ALA A 464 19.52 37.91 12.65
C ALA A 464 19.89 39.25 12.00
N TYR A 465 18.90 40.00 11.52
CA TYR A 465 19.09 41.37 11.00
C TYR A 465 17.99 42.32 11.48
N GLN A 466 18.37 43.46 12.09
CA GLN A 466 17.46 44.43 12.75
C GLN A 466 16.49 43.79 13.78
N GLY A 467 16.96 42.76 14.49
CA GLY A 467 16.15 41.91 15.38
C GLY A 467 15.91 40.52 14.80
N ASN A 468 15.40 39.62 15.62
CA ASN A 468 15.39 38.19 15.34
C ASN A 468 14.21 37.76 14.44
N ALA A 469 14.35 36.61 13.79
CA ALA A 469 13.30 35.93 13.05
C ALA A 469 12.17 35.46 13.98
N GLN A 470 10.93 35.71 13.54
CA GLN A 470 9.70 35.29 14.20
C GLN A 470 8.93 34.35 13.29
N TYR A 471 8.37 33.30 13.88
CA TYR A 471 7.72 32.23 13.13
C TYR A 471 6.52 31.63 13.85
N ALA A 472 5.69 30.89 13.12
CA ALA A 472 4.67 30.03 13.69
C ALA A 472 4.66 28.68 12.96
N VAL A 473 4.30 27.62 13.68
CA VAL A 473 4.24 26.25 13.15
C VAL A 473 2.79 25.78 13.08
N SER A 474 2.48 25.07 12.01
CA SER A 474 1.22 24.37 11.77
C SER A 474 1.48 22.92 11.42
N VAL A 475 0.56 22.03 11.77
CA VAL A 475 0.50 20.66 11.26
C VAL A 475 -0.85 20.49 10.56
N ASP A 476 -0.83 19.99 9.33
CA ASP A 476 -1.99 19.83 8.45
C ASP A 476 -2.80 21.11 8.26
N GLY A 477 -2.09 22.24 8.11
CA GLY A 477 -2.66 23.58 7.99
C GLY A 477 -3.27 24.15 9.27
N LYS A 478 -3.36 23.38 10.36
CA LYS A 478 -3.79 23.86 11.68
C LYS A 478 -2.58 24.40 12.45
N GLN A 479 -2.60 25.69 12.79
CA GLN A 479 -1.55 26.31 13.59
C GLN A 479 -1.51 25.71 15.01
N VAL A 480 -0.34 25.23 15.44
CA VAL A 480 -0.09 24.54 16.73
C VAL A 480 0.78 25.34 17.71
N THR A 481 1.40 26.44 17.25
CA THR A 481 2.13 27.39 18.11
C THR A 481 1.53 28.80 18.06
N GLY A 482 1.84 29.63 19.05
CA GLY A 482 1.79 31.09 18.87
C GLY A 482 2.92 31.58 17.97
N THR A 483 3.10 32.91 17.89
CA THR A 483 4.34 33.49 17.36
C THR A 483 5.50 33.17 18.29
N LEU A 484 6.53 32.53 17.76
CA LEU A 484 7.80 32.22 18.40
C LEU A 484 8.89 33.12 17.81
N THR A 485 10.02 33.23 18.51
CA THR A 485 11.18 34.01 18.09
C THR A 485 12.40 33.11 18.14
N ALA A 486 13.17 33.02 17.05
CA ALA A 486 14.47 32.35 17.04
C ALA A 486 15.51 33.18 17.81
N GLY A 487 16.55 32.54 18.31
CA GLY A 487 17.67 33.16 19.01
C GLY A 487 19.01 32.43 18.82
N ALA A 488 19.00 31.24 18.21
CA ALA A 488 20.21 30.53 17.82
C ALA A 488 20.69 30.95 16.43
N ALA A 489 21.99 31.25 16.30
CA ALA A 489 22.57 31.80 15.07
C ALA A 489 23.03 30.68 14.12
N HIS A 490 22.48 30.65 12.90
CA HIS A 490 22.74 29.61 11.89
C HIS A 490 24.24 29.47 11.57
N ALA A 491 24.92 30.59 11.35
CA ALA A 491 26.36 30.63 11.06
C ALA A 491 27.26 30.11 12.21
N ALA A 492 26.72 29.88 13.41
CA ALA A 492 27.43 29.25 14.53
C ALA A 492 27.20 27.73 14.62
N GLY A 493 26.31 27.15 13.81
CA GLY A 493 25.90 25.75 13.92
C GLY A 493 25.19 25.44 15.24
N ALA A 494 24.33 26.36 15.69
CA ALA A 494 23.60 26.26 16.95
C ALA A 494 22.10 26.36 16.69
N ASP A 495 21.33 25.55 17.41
CA ASP A 495 19.87 25.46 17.27
C ASP A 495 19.14 25.93 18.54
N ASP A 496 17.93 26.43 18.36
CA ASP A 496 16.84 26.37 19.32
C ASP A 496 16.05 25.07 19.09
N THR A 497 15.48 24.50 20.14
CA THR A 497 14.70 23.25 20.05
C THR A 497 13.23 23.50 20.36
N LEU A 498 12.36 23.31 19.36
CA LEU A 498 10.90 23.34 19.53
C LEU A 498 10.34 21.92 19.54
N THR A 499 9.74 21.50 20.66
CA THR A 499 9.00 20.25 20.79
C THR A 499 7.49 20.50 20.74
N ILE A 500 6.79 19.74 19.91
CA ILE A 500 5.34 19.80 19.72
C ILE A 500 4.81 18.40 19.95
N TYR A 501 3.87 18.25 20.90
CA TYR A 501 3.15 17.01 21.13
C TYR A 501 1.79 17.01 20.45
N GLY A 502 1.38 15.87 19.89
CA GLY A 502 0.11 15.70 19.19
C GLY A 502 -0.35 14.24 19.12
N ASN A 503 -1.51 14.05 18.49
CA ASN A 503 -2.06 12.76 18.09
C ASN A 503 -2.49 12.94 16.62
N TRP A 504 -1.57 12.77 15.68
CA TRP A 504 -1.75 13.11 14.27
C TRP A 504 -2.28 11.94 13.45
N GLY A 505 -1.86 10.70 13.79
CA GLY A 505 -2.45 9.46 13.27
C GLY A 505 -1.62 8.83 12.17
N ALA A 506 -1.79 7.53 11.92
CA ALA A 506 -1.05 6.90 10.82
C ALA A 506 -1.39 7.57 9.48
N GLY A 507 -0.40 8.20 8.86
CA GLY A 507 -0.62 9.07 7.70
C GLY A 507 0.57 9.98 7.37
N SER A 508 0.46 10.69 6.25
CA SER A 508 1.39 11.76 5.88
C SER A 508 0.88 13.09 6.43
N HIS A 509 1.69 13.75 7.25
CA HIS A 509 1.37 15.02 7.90
C HIS A 509 2.27 16.14 7.39
N ALA A 510 1.68 17.30 7.12
CA ALA A 510 2.37 18.46 6.59
C ALA A 510 2.73 19.45 7.70
N VAL A 511 4.03 19.62 7.99
CA VAL A 511 4.53 20.65 8.92
C VAL A 511 4.78 21.92 8.15
N GLY A 512 3.92 22.92 8.34
CA GLY A 512 4.10 24.27 7.79
C GLY A 512 4.81 25.18 8.78
N VAL A 513 5.97 25.71 8.43
CA VAL A 513 6.69 26.76 9.17
C VAL A 513 6.51 28.08 8.43
N ASN A 514 5.90 29.06 9.09
CA ASN A 514 5.59 30.37 8.51
C ASN A 514 6.54 31.43 9.08
N PHE A 515 7.38 32.02 8.24
CA PHE A 515 8.30 33.09 8.60
C PHE A 515 7.60 34.46 8.49
N LEU A 516 7.46 35.16 9.62
CA LEU A 516 6.47 36.23 9.81
C LEU A 516 7.00 37.65 9.67
N ASN A 517 8.32 37.86 9.79
CA ASN A 517 8.93 39.18 9.84
C ASN A 517 10.20 39.29 8.98
N ASP A 518 10.17 38.80 7.76
CA ASP A 518 11.25 38.99 6.77
C ASP A 518 11.72 40.46 6.65
N ALA A 519 13.02 40.66 6.44
CA ALA A 519 13.66 41.96 6.30
C ALA A 519 15.00 41.88 5.56
N TYR A 520 15.02 42.35 4.31
CA TYR A 520 16.23 42.43 3.47
C TYR A 520 16.60 43.87 3.10
N ALA A 521 17.89 44.23 3.18
CA ALA A 521 18.40 45.55 2.80
C ALA A 521 19.46 45.53 1.68
N GLY A 522 19.52 44.47 0.87
CA GLY A 522 20.29 44.43 -0.38
C GLY A 522 21.64 43.74 -0.31
N THR A 523 22.03 43.14 0.82
CA THR A 523 23.21 42.26 0.94
C THR A 523 22.91 41.05 1.84
N PRO A 524 23.58 39.90 1.67
CA PRO A 524 23.41 38.74 2.55
C PRO A 524 23.72 39.02 4.03
N SER A 525 24.57 40.02 4.33
CA SER A 525 24.87 40.46 5.70
C SER A 525 23.83 41.44 6.27
N THR A 526 22.78 41.73 5.51
CA THR A 526 21.66 42.61 5.87
C THR A 526 20.33 41.97 5.48
N ASP A 527 20.29 40.65 5.67
CA ASP A 527 19.18 39.76 5.34
C ASP A 527 18.74 39.05 6.61
N ARG A 528 17.43 38.84 6.78
CA ARG A 528 16.89 38.10 7.92
C ARG A 528 16.31 36.79 7.41
N ASN A 529 16.96 35.69 7.74
CA ASN A 529 16.57 34.36 7.30
C ASN A 529 16.18 33.49 8.49
N LEU A 530 15.28 32.54 8.27
CA LEU A 530 14.91 31.49 9.22
C LEU A 530 15.24 30.12 8.64
N TYR A 531 15.78 29.23 9.45
CA TYR A 531 16.16 27.89 9.07
C TYR A 531 15.45 26.86 9.96
N VAL A 532 15.07 25.74 9.34
CA VAL A 532 14.87 24.47 10.04
C VAL A 532 16.07 23.62 9.68
N ASP A 533 16.97 23.43 10.65
CA ASP A 533 18.24 22.71 10.47
C ASP A 533 18.06 21.19 10.60
N GLY A 534 16.94 20.76 11.18
CA GLY A 534 16.51 19.37 11.21
C GLY A 534 15.15 19.21 11.89
N ALA A 535 14.49 18.09 11.62
CA ALA A 535 13.29 17.66 12.32
C ALA A 535 13.36 16.18 12.68
N THR A 536 12.81 15.83 13.84
CA THR A 536 12.57 14.43 14.22
C THR A 536 11.10 14.24 14.60
N PHE A 537 10.56 13.08 14.29
CA PHE A 537 9.24 12.63 14.72
C PHE A 537 9.41 11.34 15.53
N ASP A 538 8.93 11.33 16.77
CA ASP A 538 9.15 10.27 17.76
C ASP A 538 10.60 9.85 18.01
N GLY A 539 11.54 10.70 17.62
CA GLY A 539 12.98 10.46 17.70
C GLY A 539 13.60 9.84 16.44
N ALA A 540 12.81 9.54 15.40
CA ALA A 540 13.29 9.24 14.06
C ALA A 540 13.50 10.54 13.26
N SER A 541 14.57 10.63 12.46
CA SER A 541 14.84 11.81 11.62
C SER A 541 13.87 11.89 10.44
N VAL A 542 13.30 13.08 10.19
CA VAL A 542 12.44 13.33 9.03
C VAL A 542 13.31 13.59 7.81
N HIS A 543 13.16 12.79 6.75
CA HIS A 543 14.04 12.79 5.57
C HIS A 543 14.08 14.13 4.81
N ALA A 544 12.97 14.88 4.81
CA ALA A 544 12.84 16.22 4.24
C ALA A 544 12.74 17.33 5.31
N GLY A 545 13.14 17.05 6.55
CA GLY A 545 12.93 17.90 7.73
C GLY A 545 13.80 19.17 7.81
N THR A 546 14.28 19.70 6.68
CA THR A 546 15.10 20.92 6.64
C THR A 546 14.51 21.95 5.68
N LEU A 547 14.54 23.22 6.07
CA LEU A 547 13.98 24.34 5.30
C LEU A 547 14.89 25.57 5.40
N ALA A 548 15.05 26.29 4.29
CA ALA A 548 15.68 27.61 4.26
C ALA A 548 14.63 28.65 3.84
N LEU A 549 14.12 29.41 4.80
CA LEU A 549 13.10 30.43 4.59
C LEU A 549 13.78 31.79 4.36
N LEU A 550 14.23 31.99 3.12
CA LEU A 550 14.97 33.19 2.67
C LEU A 550 14.06 34.36 2.25
N SER A 551 12.77 34.28 2.57
CA SER A 551 11.78 35.35 2.39
C SER A 551 10.52 35.03 3.19
N GLY A 552 9.72 36.06 3.49
CA GLY A 552 8.53 35.93 4.34
C GLY A 552 7.44 35.06 3.72
N GLY A 553 6.89 34.15 4.52
CA GLY A 553 5.84 33.22 4.08
C GLY A 553 6.01 31.81 4.66
N MET A 554 5.12 30.91 4.26
CA MET A 554 5.12 29.52 4.71
C MET A 554 5.90 28.62 3.75
N GLN A 555 6.80 27.83 4.31
CA GLN A 555 7.38 26.65 3.69
C GLN A 555 6.93 25.42 4.50
N SER A 556 6.92 24.24 3.86
CA SER A 556 6.46 23.01 4.51
C SER A 556 7.25 21.80 4.09
N PHE A 557 7.40 20.86 5.01
CA PHE A 557 7.85 19.51 4.73
C PHE A 557 6.82 18.50 5.28
N ASN A 558 6.83 17.29 4.73
CA ASN A 558 5.98 16.21 5.21
C ASN A 558 6.79 15.23 6.07
N TYR A 559 6.12 14.60 7.03
CA TYR A 559 6.58 13.38 7.67
C TYR A 559 5.47 12.33 7.61
N THR A 560 5.84 11.05 7.61
CA THR A 560 4.88 9.96 7.76
C THR A 560 4.88 9.53 9.22
N ASP A 561 3.75 9.71 9.90
CA ASP A 561 3.50 8.99 11.14
C ASP A 561 3.14 7.55 10.76
N VAL A 562 3.96 6.61 11.24
CA VAL A 562 3.77 5.16 11.07
C VAL A 562 3.25 4.50 12.35
N THR A 563 3.12 5.28 13.43
CA THR A 563 2.34 4.84 14.57
C THR A 563 0.87 4.95 14.19
N PRO A 564 0.08 3.87 14.31
CA PRO A 564 -1.34 4.07 14.47
C PRO A 564 -1.48 4.82 15.79
N VAL A 565 -1.89 6.09 15.75
CA VAL A 565 -2.70 6.61 16.85
C VAL A 565 -3.78 5.56 17.05
N SER A 566 -3.78 4.94 18.23
CA SER A 566 -4.95 4.20 18.67
C SER A 566 -6.07 5.22 18.69
N ASP A 567 -6.92 5.18 17.64
CA ASP A 567 -8.00 6.14 17.33
C ASP A 567 -9.16 5.99 18.30
N GLY A 568 -8.79 6.01 19.58
CA GLY A 568 -9.58 5.85 20.77
C GLY A 568 -10.19 4.49 20.99
N GLY A 569 -11.01 4.08 20.03
CA GLY A 569 -12.00 3.02 20.08
C GLY A 569 -11.52 1.73 20.75
N GLN A 570 -11.56 1.69 22.08
CA GLN A 570 -11.25 0.48 22.83
C GLN A 570 -12.51 -0.39 22.87
N ASN A 571 -12.44 -1.58 22.28
CA ASN A 571 -13.44 -2.61 22.53
C ASN A 571 -13.13 -3.27 23.88
N GLN A 572 -13.94 -2.99 24.89
CA GLN A 572 -13.76 -3.51 26.25
C GLN A 572 -15.01 -4.25 26.72
N SER A 573 -14.83 -5.18 27.66
CA SER A 573 -15.93 -5.90 28.29
C SER A 573 -15.85 -5.82 29.80
N ILE A 574 -16.99 -5.52 30.45
CA ILE A 574 -17.12 -5.45 31.91
C ILE A 574 -18.33 -6.25 32.39
N GLY A 575 -18.26 -6.74 33.63
CA GLY A 575 -19.33 -7.53 34.23
C GLY A 575 -19.29 -9.01 33.82
N SER A 576 -20.41 -9.70 34.02
CA SER A 576 -20.58 -11.12 33.66
C SER A 576 -22.05 -11.53 33.72
N GLY A 577 -22.47 -12.35 32.76
CA GLY A 577 -23.82 -12.90 32.70
C GLY A 577 -24.22 -13.23 31.27
N LYS A 578 -25.51 -13.52 31.06
CA LYS A 578 -26.04 -13.93 29.74
C LYS A 578 -26.56 -12.78 28.87
N ASP A 579 -26.79 -11.60 29.45
CA ASP A 579 -27.42 -10.45 28.81
C ASP A 579 -26.35 -9.40 28.46
N GLN A 580 -26.42 -8.79 27.28
CA GLN A 580 -25.40 -7.87 26.77
C GLN A 580 -25.97 -6.48 26.44
N LEU A 581 -25.36 -5.45 27.02
CA LEU A 581 -25.62 -4.05 26.72
C LEU A 581 -24.32 -3.41 26.22
N GLN A 582 -24.28 -2.93 24.97
CA GLN A 582 -23.12 -2.25 24.43
C GLN A 582 -23.32 -0.73 24.46
N LEU A 583 -22.35 -0.01 25.03
CA LEU A 583 -22.28 1.45 25.00
C LEU A 583 -21.25 1.89 23.96
N ALA A 584 -21.59 2.89 23.14
CA ALA A 584 -20.66 3.61 22.29
C ALA A 584 -20.27 4.92 22.99
N ILE A 585 -18.99 5.09 23.34
CA ILE A 585 -18.46 6.23 24.11
C ILE A 585 -17.49 7.06 23.26
N GLY A 586 -17.40 8.37 23.53
CA GLY A 586 -16.36 9.25 23.00
C GLY A 586 -16.04 10.40 23.95
N GLU A 587 -15.08 11.26 23.59
CA GLU A 587 -14.62 12.36 24.43
C GLU A 587 -14.12 13.59 23.66
N ASP A 588 -14.09 14.73 24.34
CA ASP A 588 -13.10 15.78 24.06
C ASP A 588 -11.99 15.65 25.11
N ALA A 589 -10.76 15.31 24.71
CA ALA A 589 -9.64 15.17 25.63
C ALA A 589 -8.99 16.53 25.94
N TYR A 590 -8.83 16.88 27.22
CA TYR A 590 -8.10 18.07 27.65
C TYR A 590 -7.35 17.83 28.96
N LYS A 591 -6.02 18.00 28.94
CA LYS A 591 -5.08 17.66 30.04
C LYS A 591 -5.18 16.19 30.48
N GLY A 592 -5.32 15.30 29.51
CA GLY A 592 -5.61 13.86 29.66
C GLY A 592 -7.09 13.55 29.40
N ASP A 593 -7.43 12.28 29.49
CA ASP A 593 -8.66 11.74 28.89
C ASP A 593 -9.83 11.72 29.89
N ALA A 594 -11.04 11.55 29.37
CA ALA A 594 -12.28 11.48 30.13
C ALA A 594 -12.44 10.12 30.83
N GLN A 595 -12.54 10.13 32.15
CA GLN A 595 -12.74 8.94 32.98
C GLN A 595 -14.19 8.82 33.43
N TYR A 596 -14.72 7.60 33.40
CA TYR A 596 -16.11 7.32 33.74
C TYR A 596 -16.29 5.99 34.49
N THR A 597 -17.43 5.83 35.16
CA THR A 597 -17.92 4.53 35.62
C THR A 597 -19.28 4.22 35.01
N VAL A 598 -19.60 2.92 34.92
CA VAL A 598 -20.89 2.41 34.46
C VAL A 598 -21.58 1.68 35.60
N SER A 599 -22.89 1.89 35.76
CA SER A 599 -23.72 1.13 36.70
C SER A 599 -25.01 0.68 36.04
N VAL A 600 -25.57 -0.44 36.49
CA VAL A 600 -26.89 -0.91 36.09
C VAL A 600 -27.74 -1.10 37.35
N ASP A 601 -28.95 -0.53 37.35
CA ASP A 601 -29.85 -0.44 38.50
C ASP A 601 -29.16 0.03 39.79
N GLY A 602 -28.30 1.04 39.66
CA GLY A 602 -27.53 1.65 40.76
C GLY A 602 -26.34 0.82 41.25
N HIS A 603 -26.04 -0.34 40.64
CA HIS A 603 -24.89 -1.18 40.99
C HIS A 603 -23.78 -0.98 39.97
N GLN A 604 -22.60 -0.53 40.40
CA GLN A 604 -21.46 -0.33 39.50
C GLN A 604 -21.00 -1.67 38.90
N VAL A 605 -20.77 -1.67 37.58
CA VAL A 605 -20.21 -2.79 36.83
C VAL A 605 -18.79 -2.39 36.42
N GLY A 606 -17.80 -3.23 36.73
CA GLY A 606 -16.39 -2.91 36.45
C GLY A 606 -15.79 -1.80 37.33
N GLY A 607 -14.62 -1.30 36.91
CA GLY A 607 -13.87 -0.23 37.57
C GLY A 607 -14.13 1.15 36.96
N THR A 608 -13.24 2.10 37.26
CA THR A 608 -13.12 3.32 36.46
C THR A 608 -12.55 2.96 35.09
N LEU A 609 -13.18 3.47 34.05
CA LEU A 609 -12.79 3.37 32.66
C LEU A 609 -12.28 4.72 32.17
N THR A 610 -11.48 4.69 31.11
CA THR A 610 -10.98 5.88 30.42
C THR A 610 -11.51 5.79 28.99
N ALA A 611 -12.11 6.87 28.49
CA ALA A 611 -12.45 7.01 27.08
C ALA A 611 -11.18 7.17 26.24
N GLY A 612 -11.28 6.94 24.95
CA GLY A 612 -10.23 7.31 24.00
C GLY A 612 -10.77 7.91 22.70
N ALA A 613 -11.99 7.55 22.29
CA ALA A 613 -12.53 7.95 20.98
C ALA A 613 -12.84 9.44 20.92
N ALA A 614 -11.99 10.19 20.20
CA ALA A 614 -12.20 11.62 19.97
C ALA A 614 -13.56 11.90 19.29
N GLN A 615 -14.30 12.87 19.82
CA GLN A 615 -15.63 13.19 19.35
C GLN A 615 -15.60 13.74 17.92
N GLY A 616 -16.39 13.12 17.04
CA GLY A 616 -16.45 13.47 15.61
C GLY A 616 -15.57 12.62 14.67
N SER A 617 -14.76 11.69 15.20
CA SER A 617 -13.93 10.73 14.44
C SER A 617 -14.71 9.75 13.54
N LYS A 618 -16.06 9.77 13.57
CA LYS A 618 -16.97 8.72 13.06
C LYS A 618 -16.84 7.36 13.76
N LYS A 619 -16.04 7.25 14.84
CA LYS A 619 -15.89 6.05 15.68
C LYS A 619 -16.28 6.33 17.13
N SER A 620 -16.24 5.30 17.98
CA SER A 620 -16.53 5.36 19.41
C SER A 620 -15.88 4.14 20.10
N ASP A 621 -15.57 4.24 21.40
CA ASP A 621 -15.20 3.09 22.22
C ASP A 621 -16.44 2.20 22.37
N LEU A 622 -16.31 0.89 22.13
CA LEU A 622 -17.42 -0.05 22.32
C LEU A 622 -17.23 -0.82 23.62
N LEU A 623 -18.03 -0.47 24.62
CA LEU A 623 -18.02 -1.11 25.92
C LEU A 623 -19.18 -2.10 26.03
N ASP A 624 -18.87 -3.40 25.99
CA ASP A 624 -19.82 -4.46 26.31
C ASP A 624 -19.97 -4.60 27.83
N VAL A 625 -21.20 -4.41 28.30
CA VAL A 625 -21.59 -4.58 29.70
C VAL A 625 -22.41 -5.86 29.81
N TYR A 626 -21.90 -6.83 30.56
CA TYR A 626 -22.55 -8.13 30.74
C TYR A 626 -23.23 -8.25 32.11
N GLY A 627 -24.46 -8.77 32.11
CA GLY A 627 -25.25 -8.97 33.31
C GLY A 627 -26.22 -10.14 33.25
N ASN A 628 -26.96 -10.34 34.33
CA ASN A 628 -28.08 -11.28 34.40
C ASN A 628 -29.33 -10.49 34.79
N TRP A 629 -29.87 -9.76 33.82
CA TRP A 629 -31.03 -8.89 34.02
C TRP A 629 -32.29 -9.69 33.70
N GLY A 630 -33.15 -9.89 34.70
CA GLY A 630 -34.44 -10.56 34.50
C GLY A 630 -35.37 -9.71 33.62
N ALA A 631 -36.39 -10.29 33.00
CA ALA A 631 -37.26 -9.54 32.09
C ALA A 631 -37.91 -8.31 32.77
N GLY A 632 -37.80 -7.14 32.15
CA GLY A 632 -38.27 -5.88 32.73
C GLY A 632 -37.61 -4.62 32.16
N THR A 633 -37.85 -3.48 32.81
CA THR A 633 -37.17 -2.22 32.50
C THR A 633 -36.01 -2.03 33.47
N HIS A 634 -34.80 -1.83 32.93
CA HIS A 634 -33.57 -1.59 33.67
C HIS A 634 -33.01 -0.20 33.36
N GLN A 635 -32.16 0.33 34.22
CA GLN A 635 -31.44 1.59 33.97
C GLN A 635 -29.93 1.37 33.97
N VAL A 636 -29.27 1.70 32.85
CA VAL A 636 -27.83 1.92 32.82
C VAL A 636 -27.54 3.38 33.12
N ALA A 637 -26.49 3.67 33.89
CA ALA A 637 -26.02 5.02 34.14
C ALA A 637 -24.51 5.11 33.90
N VAL A 638 -24.12 6.09 33.08
CA VAL A 638 -22.73 6.49 32.83
C VAL A 638 -22.44 7.69 33.72
N ASN A 639 -21.29 7.70 34.40
CA ASN A 639 -20.92 8.75 35.35
C ASN A 639 -19.53 9.30 35.02
N PHE A 640 -19.49 10.51 34.45
CA PHE A 640 -18.25 11.22 34.10
C PHE A 640 -17.60 11.81 35.37
N LEU A 641 -16.29 11.56 35.56
CA LEU A 641 -15.61 11.76 36.84
C LEU A 641 -14.74 13.01 36.89
N ASN A 642 -13.98 13.29 35.83
CA ASN A 642 -12.81 14.18 35.87
C ASN A 642 -12.91 15.37 34.92
N ASP A 643 -14.04 16.05 34.82
CA ASP A 643 -14.19 17.32 34.08
C ASP A 643 -13.05 18.32 34.33
N ALA A 644 -12.66 19.05 33.27
CA ALA A 644 -11.66 20.10 33.29
C ALA A 644 -11.92 21.12 32.17
N TYR A 645 -12.27 22.36 32.53
CA TYR A 645 -12.48 23.47 31.60
C TYR A 645 -11.52 24.64 31.86
N ALA A 646 -11.00 25.26 30.79
CA ALA A 646 -10.15 26.45 30.87
C ALA A 646 -10.59 27.61 29.96
N GLY A 647 -11.89 27.72 29.66
CA GLY A 647 -12.49 28.94 29.11
C GLY A 647 -12.66 28.98 27.58
N THR A 648 -12.28 27.92 26.87
CA THR A 648 -12.56 27.76 25.43
C THR A 648 -13.01 26.32 25.12
N PRO A 649 -13.80 26.07 24.06
CA PRO A 649 -14.17 24.70 23.68
C PRO A 649 -12.96 23.80 23.37
N SER A 650 -11.85 24.37 22.89
CA SER A 650 -10.58 23.67 22.66
C SER A 650 -9.77 23.41 23.94
N THR A 651 -10.28 23.81 25.10
CA THR A 651 -9.68 23.59 26.43
C THR A 651 -10.72 23.10 27.43
N ASP A 652 -11.60 22.24 26.94
CA ASP A 652 -12.73 21.64 27.65
C ASP A 652 -12.59 20.11 27.59
N ARG A 653 -12.93 19.41 28.68
CA ARG A 653 -12.91 17.94 28.73
C ARG A 653 -14.34 17.43 28.85
N ASN A 654 -14.83 16.82 27.77
CA ASN A 654 -16.21 16.33 27.67
C ASN A 654 -16.26 14.82 27.51
N LEU A 655 -17.33 14.18 27.98
CA LEU A 655 -17.62 12.77 27.71
C LEU A 655 -18.93 12.65 26.91
N TYR A 656 -18.97 11.76 25.94
CA TYR A 656 -20.12 11.52 25.07
C TYR A 656 -20.57 10.07 25.16
N VAL A 657 -21.88 9.86 25.24
CA VAL A 657 -22.50 8.59 24.90
C VAL A 657 -23.06 8.78 23.49
N ASN A 658 -22.47 8.09 22.52
CA ASN A 658 -22.80 8.19 21.10
C ASN A 658 -23.83 7.15 20.66
N GLY A 659 -24.16 6.18 21.51
CA GLY A 659 -25.27 5.24 21.32
C GLY A 659 -25.27 4.10 22.33
N ILE A 660 -26.40 3.40 22.44
CA ILE A 660 -26.56 2.19 23.27
C ILE A 660 -27.34 1.15 22.48
N THR A 661 -26.84 -0.09 22.46
CA THR A 661 -27.58 -1.26 21.96
C THR A 661 -27.73 -2.31 23.05
N TYR A 662 -28.85 -3.04 23.04
CA TYR A 662 -29.12 -4.16 23.95
C TYR A 662 -29.48 -5.39 23.12
N ASP A 663 -28.74 -6.50 23.30
CA ASP A 663 -28.84 -7.72 22.48
C ASP A 663 -28.99 -7.43 20.96
N GLY A 664 -28.19 -6.48 20.45
CA GLY A 664 -28.19 -6.04 19.04
C GLY A 664 -29.31 -5.08 18.63
N SER A 665 -30.26 -4.74 19.52
CA SER A 665 -31.33 -3.78 19.26
C SER A 665 -30.94 -2.36 19.68
N VAL A 666 -31.07 -1.38 18.77
CA VAL A 666 -30.70 0.02 19.00
C VAL A 666 -31.72 0.74 19.88
N ASN A 667 -31.27 1.40 20.94
CA ASN A 667 -32.11 2.28 21.76
C ASN A 667 -32.15 3.69 21.13
N ALA A 668 -33.30 4.10 20.61
CA ALA A 668 -33.43 5.30 19.76
C ALA A 668 -33.25 6.66 20.48
N THR A 669 -33.13 6.68 21.81
CA THR A 669 -32.90 7.91 22.61
C THR A 669 -31.64 7.81 23.48
N SER A 670 -30.59 7.16 22.96
CA SER A 670 -29.43 6.72 23.74
C SER A 670 -28.19 7.62 23.65
N THR A 671 -28.29 8.82 23.06
CA THR A 671 -27.16 9.74 22.94
C THR A 671 -27.21 10.87 23.96
N THR A 672 -26.07 11.22 24.56
CA THR A 672 -25.97 12.35 25.50
C THR A 672 -24.55 12.92 25.54
N ALA A 673 -24.43 14.20 25.91
CA ALA A 673 -23.15 14.86 26.16
C ALA A 673 -23.06 15.23 27.65
N LEU A 674 -22.02 14.75 28.33
CA LEU A 674 -21.70 15.07 29.71
C LEU A 674 -20.61 16.14 29.71
N LEU A 675 -21.04 17.40 29.66
CA LEU A 675 -20.17 18.60 29.62
C LEU A 675 -19.73 19.07 31.01
N SER A 676 -19.78 18.19 32.00
CA SER A 676 -19.31 18.38 33.39
C SER A 676 -19.43 17.07 34.16
N SER A 677 -18.64 16.90 35.24
CA SER A 677 -18.68 15.68 36.05
C SER A 677 -20.08 15.43 36.63
N GLY A 678 -20.59 14.21 36.44
CA GLY A 678 -21.94 13.82 36.84
C GLY A 678 -22.43 12.59 36.09
N SER A 679 -23.62 12.11 36.45
CA SER A 679 -24.20 10.90 35.87
C SER A 679 -25.44 11.16 35.02
N HIS A 680 -25.55 10.42 33.92
CA HIS A 680 -26.73 10.36 33.07
C HIS A 680 -27.21 8.91 32.94
N SER A 681 -28.53 8.71 33.01
CA SER A 681 -29.16 7.39 33.02
C SER A 681 -30.05 7.17 31.79
N PHE A 682 -30.03 5.95 31.27
CA PHE A 682 -30.84 5.50 30.14
C PHE A 682 -31.60 4.24 30.51
N SER A 683 -32.89 4.17 30.15
CA SER A 683 -33.69 2.96 30.33
C SER A 683 -33.53 2.01 29.15
N PHE A 684 -33.35 0.71 29.43
CA PHE A 684 -33.42 -0.38 28.45
C PHE A 684 -34.39 -1.47 28.92
N HIS A 685 -34.77 -2.39 28.04
CA HIS A 685 -35.75 -3.44 28.32
C HIS A 685 -35.19 -4.82 27.97
N SER A 686 -35.32 -5.76 28.92
CA SER A 686 -34.90 -7.17 28.86
C SER A 686 -36.07 -8.15 28.75
#